data_AF-A0AA46PEB9-F1
#
_entry.id   AF-A0AA46PEB9-F1
#
_cell.length_a   1.000
_cell.length_b   1.000
_cell.length_c   1.000
_cell.angle_alpha   90.00
_cell.angle_beta   90.00
_cell.angle_gamma   90.00
#
_symmetry.space_group_name_H-M   'P 1'
#
loop_
_entity.id
_entity.type
_entity.pdbx_description
1 polymer ?
#
loop_
_entity_poly.entity_id
_entity_poly.type
_entity_poly.pdbx_seq_one_letter_code
_entity_poly.pdbx_strand_id
1 'polypeptide(L)'
;MTAKLNKQKKFLLNVLSCSILFSMQNGYAMQAMNDRDMRAVDGQDGIIADVSYGSVGFDQLYWDDKTGSSATANTQDSLRASLTGVKITTANANQSNVTVKMNAGSLANGSKTGLDLDVAANLGTVQADKFTLCKTSDSISTCTNAASFGKLSIQNTANTPITMHMTTADGLFSKTGFSSLDLGIKGLDIGLSQKQDSSTYNALVMNDFNFNFGAKGYMYVDPTEGLVLRTNPVAGSGATDIGYVDFKRDVNGKSGLNLEFMLQPNVASNGTMISANSAKGVIRAGANGRMINGVLQLRGTQDTASTILGVTNGNSIAGDTGLAFRLNGEFTSDRDNLSGVEATSLELGGAGNQTYGLRFANITPLLTRKNIIGTETTSGVALNSDHAGLSMDGIYFNLVNANQITLPTNTALTSTYLGNSVDANKLVNTNDYIQTLSTNNTPYTVLAIRGMNFSALSRRGQFIYTDANGVVSPVSTTTKWGLGLPIYNLNANFAFSPRLSNGSASGDYLVAYNNGVIQKTAISGSERIGFSGSISTQGVSSDGSKSTSIILIDGGANANDNNNPTDYYVGLRNIDMLLNGTGSMGFENGRINVSMPKLLMAMSAQLAAGYLPGAKYKTCPSSSGCYASSDSFTKNYDVLAAIKLRLAGQANFSIIPLSLTASDYNSDGTPKEDKNALNFIGLLELDKTQNNSIQLVDPIDGSTMGLDNIVGTVAFDNKIVVNSNNVGFNLGFNFNPNKTAAEVFRVKNIDFYPSVNGTVGSAQRLGELAITGGRLTSEMKITPRDGVF
;
A
#
# COMPACT_ATOMS: atom_id res chain seq x y z
N MET A 1 -26.41 -96.90 -29.78
CA MET A 1 -27.64 -96.45 -29.13
C MET A 1 -27.75 -94.96 -29.35
N THR A 2 -28.71 -94.54 -30.18
CA THR A 2 -29.40 -93.23 -30.27
C THR A 2 -28.76 -91.99 -29.59
N ALA A 3 -28.61 -90.80 -30.19
CA ALA A 3 -29.03 -90.27 -31.48
C ALA A 3 -28.48 -88.82 -31.68
N LYS A 4 -28.57 -88.36 -32.95
CA LYS A 4 -28.63 -86.97 -33.47
C LYS A 4 -27.34 -86.17 -33.66
N LEU A 5 -27.00 -86.01 -34.95
CA LEU A 5 -26.32 -84.83 -35.49
C LEU A 5 -27.08 -83.55 -35.12
N ASN A 6 -26.37 -82.52 -34.65
CA ASN A 6 -26.80 -81.14 -34.78
C ASN A 6 -25.63 -80.28 -35.28
N LYS A 7 -25.89 -79.52 -36.35
CA LYS A 7 -24.95 -78.65 -37.07
C LYS A 7 -24.26 -77.66 -36.11
N GLN A 8 -22.93 -77.71 -36.01
CA GLN A 8 -22.17 -76.59 -35.45
C GLN A 8 -22.21 -75.41 -36.43
N LYS A 9 -22.94 -74.34 -36.08
CA LYS A 9 -22.74 -73.02 -36.69
C LYS A 9 -21.45 -72.44 -36.10
N LYS A 10 -20.38 -72.38 -36.90
CA LYS A 10 -19.17 -71.62 -36.53
C LYS A 10 -19.51 -70.13 -36.62
N PHE A 11 -19.47 -69.43 -35.49
CA PHE A 11 -19.54 -67.98 -35.44
C PHE A 11 -18.16 -67.43 -35.82
N LEU A 12 -18.00 -67.07 -37.10
CA LEU A 12 -16.80 -66.41 -37.62
C LEU A 12 -17.01 -64.90 -37.49
N LEU A 13 -16.42 -64.30 -36.45
CA LEU A 13 -16.23 -62.86 -36.40
C LEU A 13 -15.18 -62.47 -37.43
N ASN A 14 -15.40 -61.37 -38.17
CA ASN A 14 -14.32 -60.81 -38.97
C ASN A 14 -13.24 -60.22 -38.03
N VAL A 15 -11.99 -60.14 -38.50
CA VAL A 15 -10.87 -59.60 -37.71
C VAL A 15 -11.17 -58.18 -37.21
N LEU A 16 -11.86 -57.36 -38.00
CA LEU A 16 -12.29 -56.00 -37.65
C LEU A 16 -13.27 -55.96 -36.45
N SER A 17 -14.18 -56.93 -36.31
CA SER A 17 -15.13 -57.05 -35.20
C SER A 17 -14.43 -57.48 -33.92
N CYS A 18 -13.40 -58.34 -34.01
CA CYS A 18 -12.53 -58.63 -32.88
C CYS A 18 -11.68 -57.40 -32.50
N SER A 19 -11.16 -56.64 -33.48
CA SER A 19 -10.39 -55.41 -33.24
C SER A 19 -11.23 -54.33 -32.54
N ILE A 20 -12.50 -54.17 -32.94
CA ILE A 20 -13.42 -53.21 -32.30
C ILE A 20 -13.69 -53.61 -30.84
N LEU A 21 -13.94 -54.90 -30.57
CA LEU A 21 -14.19 -55.39 -29.20
C LEU A 21 -12.98 -55.24 -28.27
N PHE A 22 -11.75 -55.37 -28.76
CA PHE A 22 -10.53 -55.13 -27.96
C PHE A 22 -10.18 -53.64 -27.81
N SER A 23 -10.66 -52.76 -28.69
CA SER A 23 -10.47 -51.31 -28.58
C SER A 23 -11.45 -50.58 -27.64
N MET A 24 -12.51 -51.26 -27.18
CA MET A 24 -13.57 -50.65 -26.36
C MET A 24 -13.33 -50.72 -24.84
N GLN A 25 -12.18 -51.18 -24.36
CA GLN A 25 -11.99 -51.46 -22.94
C GLN A 25 -11.89 -50.26 -21.99
N ASN A 26 -11.90 -49.01 -22.45
CA ASN A 26 -12.01 -47.85 -21.53
C ASN A 26 -12.78 -46.67 -22.14
N GLY A 27 -13.94 -46.92 -22.74
CA GLY A 27 -14.90 -45.88 -23.08
C GLY A 27 -15.90 -45.69 -21.93
N TYR A 28 -15.67 -44.74 -21.03
CA TYR A 28 -16.74 -44.24 -20.17
C TYR A 28 -17.77 -43.56 -21.06
N ALA A 29 -18.92 -44.22 -21.26
CA ALA A 29 -20.03 -43.62 -21.98
C ALA A 29 -20.55 -42.43 -21.17
N MET A 30 -20.28 -41.21 -21.64
CA MET A 30 -20.98 -40.02 -21.13
C MET A 30 -22.45 -40.12 -21.57
N GLN A 31 -23.30 -40.58 -20.67
CA GLN A 31 -24.75 -40.58 -20.85
C GLN A 31 -25.24 -39.13 -20.81
N ALA A 32 -26.00 -38.70 -21.82
CA ALA A 32 -26.67 -37.41 -21.79
C ALA A 32 -27.71 -37.42 -20.66
N MET A 33 -27.42 -36.76 -19.54
CA MET A 33 -28.38 -36.53 -18.47
C MET A 33 -29.44 -35.55 -18.95
N ASN A 34 -30.71 -35.93 -18.81
CA ASN A 34 -31.84 -35.01 -18.93
C ASN A 34 -32.22 -34.50 -17.53
N ASP A 35 -32.99 -33.40 -17.44
CA ASP A 35 -33.40 -32.79 -16.15
C ASP A 35 -34.08 -33.76 -15.15
N ARG A 36 -34.63 -34.88 -15.64
CA ARG A 36 -35.25 -35.90 -14.79
C ARG A 36 -34.21 -36.78 -14.10
N ASP A 37 -33.05 -37.01 -14.74
CA ASP A 37 -31.92 -37.76 -14.19
C ASP A 37 -31.12 -36.92 -13.19
N MET A 38 -31.00 -35.60 -13.41
CA MET A 38 -30.41 -34.66 -12.43
C MET A 38 -31.18 -34.58 -11.10
N ARG A 39 -32.46 -34.96 -11.10
CA ARG A 39 -33.28 -34.98 -9.88
C ARG A 39 -32.95 -36.15 -8.94
N ALA A 40 -32.28 -37.18 -9.45
CA ALA A 40 -31.84 -38.34 -8.68
C ALA A 40 -30.41 -38.19 -8.13
N VAL A 41 -29.73 -37.09 -8.45
CA VAL A 41 -28.43 -36.73 -7.87
C VAL A 41 -28.69 -36.03 -6.54
N ASP A 42 -28.62 -36.79 -5.44
CA ASP A 42 -28.62 -36.20 -4.10
C ASP A 42 -27.24 -35.56 -3.85
N GLY A 43 -27.21 -34.29 -3.43
CA GLY A 43 -25.98 -33.51 -3.22
C GLY A 43 -25.00 -34.03 -2.17
N GLN A 44 -25.23 -35.24 -1.62
CA GLN A 44 -24.28 -35.96 -0.75
C GLN A 44 -23.03 -36.42 -1.50
N ASP A 45 -23.11 -36.68 -2.81
CA ASP A 45 -22.01 -37.28 -3.59
C ASP A 45 -20.99 -36.27 -4.14
N GLY A 46 -21.21 -34.97 -3.90
CA GLY A 46 -20.35 -33.91 -4.40
C GLY A 46 -20.53 -33.59 -5.88
N ILE A 47 -20.06 -32.42 -6.31
CA ILE A 47 -20.12 -31.93 -7.69
C ILE A 47 -18.70 -31.54 -8.10
N ILE A 48 -18.24 -32.05 -9.25
CA ILE A 48 -17.01 -31.59 -9.90
C ILE A 48 -17.39 -30.99 -11.25
N ALA A 49 -16.98 -29.74 -11.48
CA ALA A 49 -17.17 -29.02 -12.74
C ALA A 49 -15.81 -28.58 -13.29
N ASP A 50 -15.45 -29.07 -14.48
CA ASP A 50 -14.26 -28.67 -15.22
C ASP A 50 -14.66 -27.85 -16.44
N VAL A 51 -14.28 -26.57 -16.46
CA VAL A 51 -14.51 -25.66 -17.58
C VAL A 51 -13.19 -25.38 -18.26
N SER A 52 -13.09 -25.72 -19.53
CA SER A 52 -11.92 -25.41 -20.36
C SER A 52 -12.29 -24.46 -21.49
N TYR A 53 -11.43 -23.47 -21.78
CA TYR A 53 -11.71 -22.44 -22.78
C TYR A 53 -10.46 -22.06 -23.58
N GLY A 54 -10.63 -21.76 -24.87
CA GLY A 54 -9.56 -21.22 -25.73
C GLY A 54 -9.48 -19.69 -25.69
N SER A 55 -10.64 -19.04 -25.59
CA SER A 55 -10.73 -17.60 -25.39
C SER A 55 -12.09 -17.21 -24.80
N VAL A 56 -12.12 -16.18 -23.96
CA VAL A 56 -13.35 -15.52 -23.47
C VAL A 56 -13.24 -14.04 -23.80
N GLY A 57 -14.32 -13.44 -24.30
CA GLY A 57 -14.36 -12.01 -24.65
C GLY A 57 -15.57 -11.32 -24.05
N PHE A 58 -15.37 -10.14 -23.49
CA PHE A 58 -16.42 -9.24 -23.04
C PHE A 58 -16.21 -7.87 -23.69
N ASP A 59 -17.25 -7.30 -24.30
CA ASP A 59 -17.15 -5.96 -24.89
C ASP A 59 -16.88 -4.91 -23.82
N GLN A 60 -17.55 -5.04 -22.66
CA GLN A 60 -17.41 -4.14 -21.54
C GLN A 60 -17.66 -4.86 -20.20
N LEU A 61 -16.79 -4.59 -19.22
CA LEU A 61 -17.02 -4.87 -17.80
C LEU A 61 -17.06 -3.53 -17.07
N TYR A 62 -18.08 -3.28 -16.25
CA TYR A 62 -18.27 -1.98 -15.65
C TYR A 62 -18.82 -2.05 -14.22
N TRP A 63 -18.61 -0.96 -13.48
CA TRP A 63 -19.21 -0.67 -12.19
C TRP A 63 -19.89 0.70 -12.24
N ASP A 64 -21.16 0.74 -11.82
CA ASP A 64 -21.96 1.96 -11.70
C ASP A 64 -22.05 2.43 -10.25
N ASP A 65 -21.98 3.74 -10.06
CA ASP A 65 -22.06 4.40 -8.75
C ASP A 65 -22.91 5.68 -8.83
N LYS A 66 -23.69 5.96 -7.79
CA LYS A 66 -24.56 7.12 -7.59
C LYS A 66 -23.92 8.07 -6.57
N THR A 67 -23.33 9.12 -7.09
CA THR A 67 -22.64 10.18 -6.34
C THR A 67 -23.52 11.42 -6.22
N GLY A 68 -23.27 12.28 -5.23
CA GLY A 68 -23.95 13.57 -5.12
C GLY A 68 -23.72 14.45 -6.35
N SER A 69 -24.78 15.03 -6.91
CA SER A 69 -24.66 15.87 -8.09
C SER A 69 -24.06 17.24 -7.75
N SER A 70 -23.03 17.63 -8.48
CA SER A 70 -22.48 18.99 -8.43
C SER A 70 -23.27 20.00 -9.27
N ALA A 71 -24.34 19.58 -9.96
CA ALA A 71 -25.15 20.44 -10.82
C ALA A 71 -26.49 20.84 -10.19
N THR A 72 -27.10 19.99 -9.35
CA THR A 72 -28.43 20.23 -8.78
C THR A 72 -28.50 19.78 -7.33
N ALA A 73 -29.05 20.64 -6.45
CA ALA A 73 -29.18 20.36 -5.03
C ALA A 73 -30.16 19.20 -4.76
N ASN A 74 -29.85 18.36 -3.78
CA ASN A 74 -30.63 17.17 -3.39
C ASN A 74 -30.83 16.14 -4.53
N THR A 75 -29.83 15.96 -5.39
CA THR A 75 -29.86 15.01 -6.52
C THR A 75 -28.55 14.25 -6.66
N GLN A 76 -28.57 13.18 -7.47
CA GLN A 76 -27.43 12.29 -7.69
C GLN A 76 -27.10 12.13 -9.17
N ASP A 77 -25.81 12.03 -9.47
CA ASP A 77 -25.30 11.64 -10.77
C ASP A 77 -24.99 10.13 -10.76
N SER A 78 -25.33 9.44 -11.84
CA SER A 78 -24.93 8.04 -12.04
C SER A 78 -23.67 7.98 -12.91
N LEU A 79 -22.56 7.54 -12.33
CA LEU A 79 -21.25 7.42 -12.95
C LEU A 79 -20.92 5.97 -13.24
N ARG A 80 -20.05 5.76 -14.24
CA ARG A 80 -19.60 4.44 -14.66
C ARG A 80 -18.08 4.40 -14.80
N ALA A 81 -17.47 3.38 -14.20
CA ALA A 81 -16.11 2.95 -14.46
C ALA A 81 -16.14 1.73 -15.39
N SER A 82 -15.35 1.69 -16.46
CA SER A 82 -15.45 0.66 -17.50
C SER A 82 -14.11 0.16 -18.01
N LEU A 83 -13.97 -1.16 -18.08
CA LEU A 83 -12.99 -1.86 -18.89
C LEU A 83 -13.64 -2.25 -20.22
N THR A 84 -13.03 -1.89 -21.34
CA THR A 84 -13.55 -2.18 -22.69
C THR A 84 -12.63 -3.15 -23.43
N GLY A 85 -13.21 -3.98 -24.31
CA GLY A 85 -12.47 -4.96 -25.11
C GLY A 85 -11.75 -6.00 -24.26
N VAL A 86 -12.40 -6.51 -23.21
CA VAL A 86 -11.80 -7.48 -22.30
C VAL A 86 -11.66 -8.82 -23.01
N LYS A 87 -10.45 -9.38 -23.04
CA LYS A 87 -10.14 -10.68 -23.64
C LYS A 87 -9.32 -11.53 -22.68
N ILE A 88 -9.71 -12.78 -22.54
CA ILE A 88 -8.96 -13.83 -21.86
C ILE A 88 -8.51 -14.80 -22.93
N THR A 89 -7.20 -15.01 -23.05
CA THR A 89 -6.60 -15.87 -24.08
C THR A 89 -5.64 -16.86 -23.43
N THR A 90 -5.49 -18.05 -23.99
CA THR A 90 -4.55 -19.05 -23.45
C THR A 90 -3.12 -18.52 -23.43
N ALA A 91 -2.45 -18.62 -22.27
CA ALA A 91 -1.10 -18.09 -22.09
C ALA A 91 -0.02 -18.93 -22.79
N ASN A 92 -0.27 -20.23 -23.05
CA ASN A 92 0.64 -21.20 -23.70
C ASN A 92 -0.18 -22.38 -24.30
N ALA A 93 0.47 -23.39 -24.92
CA ALA A 93 -0.17 -24.56 -25.55
C ALA A 93 -1.07 -25.44 -24.62
N ASN A 94 -1.14 -25.11 -23.33
CA ASN A 94 -2.04 -25.73 -22.36
C ASN A 94 -3.33 -24.93 -22.25
N GLN A 95 -4.47 -25.62 -22.31
CA GLN A 95 -5.80 -25.03 -22.26
C GLN A 95 -6.02 -24.30 -20.92
N SER A 96 -6.49 -23.05 -20.96
CA SER A 96 -6.94 -22.35 -19.75
C SER A 96 -8.16 -23.07 -19.21
N ASN A 97 -8.16 -23.37 -17.91
CA ASN A 97 -9.22 -24.13 -17.28
C ASN A 97 -9.55 -23.62 -15.87
N VAL A 98 -10.77 -23.91 -15.44
CA VAL A 98 -11.24 -23.73 -14.06
C VAL A 98 -11.87 -25.04 -13.63
N THR A 99 -11.36 -25.61 -12.55
CA THR A 99 -11.92 -26.77 -11.87
C THR A 99 -12.58 -26.31 -10.59
N VAL A 100 -13.84 -26.69 -10.38
CA VAL A 100 -14.59 -26.43 -9.13
C VAL A 100 -15.05 -27.78 -8.59
N LYS A 101 -14.69 -28.09 -7.35
CA LYS A 101 -15.19 -29.24 -6.60
C LYS A 101 -15.99 -28.72 -5.41
N MET A 102 -17.19 -29.24 -5.22
CA MET A 102 -18.07 -28.86 -4.13
C MET A 102 -18.63 -30.10 -3.46
N ASN A 103 -18.49 -30.22 -2.15
CA ASN A 103 -19.11 -31.27 -1.35
C ASN A 103 -19.97 -30.62 -0.27
N ALA A 104 -21.26 -30.99 -0.23
CA ALA A 104 -22.19 -30.56 0.81
C ALA A 104 -22.52 -31.74 1.71
N GLY A 105 -21.56 -32.12 2.58
CA GLY A 105 -21.72 -33.26 3.49
C GLY A 105 -22.48 -32.89 4.77
N SER A 106 -23.42 -33.74 5.18
CA SER A 106 -23.95 -33.75 6.55
C SER A 106 -22.92 -34.39 7.47
N LEU A 107 -22.50 -33.72 8.54
CA LEU A 107 -21.71 -34.36 9.60
C LEU A 107 -22.50 -35.56 10.17
N ALA A 108 -21.79 -36.63 10.56
CA ALA A 108 -22.38 -37.90 11.05
C ALA A 108 -23.38 -37.77 12.22
N ASN A 109 -23.46 -36.59 12.86
CA ASN A 109 -24.36 -36.27 13.98
C ASN A 109 -25.50 -35.29 13.62
N GLY A 110 -25.91 -35.22 12.34
CA GLY A 110 -27.33 -35.04 11.99
C GLY A 110 -28.03 -33.69 12.16
N SER A 111 -27.36 -32.56 12.42
CA SER A 111 -28.09 -31.27 12.60
C SER A 111 -27.62 -30.09 11.75
N LYS A 112 -26.44 -30.17 11.12
CA LYS A 112 -25.80 -29.04 10.43
C LYS A 112 -25.07 -29.52 9.17
N THR A 113 -25.25 -28.81 8.06
CA THR A 113 -24.64 -29.12 6.76
C THR A 113 -23.59 -28.07 6.44
N GLY A 114 -22.36 -28.51 6.17
CA GLY A 114 -21.25 -27.66 5.77
C GLY A 114 -21.09 -27.56 4.26
N LEU A 115 -20.16 -26.71 3.81
CA LEU A 115 -19.68 -26.68 2.44
C LEU A 115 -18.17 -26.91 2.43
N ASP A 116 -17.71 -27.83 1.62
CA ASP A 116 -16.30 -27.97 1.22
C ASP A 116 -16.20 -27.59 -0.27
N LEU A 117 -15.49 -26.50 -0.55
CA LEU A 117 -15.36 -25.89 -1.87
C LEU A 117 -13.87 -25.79 -2.22
N ASP A 118 -13.45 -26.44 -3.30
CA ASP A 118 -12.10 -26.37 -3.86
C ASP A 118 -12.17 -25.84 -5.30
N VAL A 119 -11.51 -24.72 -5.55
CA VAL A 119 -11.44 -24.04 -6.85
C VAL A 119 -9.98 -23.95 -7.26
N ALA A 120 -9.66 -24.43 -8.45
CA ALA A 120 -8.36 -24.26 -9.08
C ALA A 120 -8.53 -23.66 -10.48
N ALA A 121 -7.88 -22.52 -10.75
CA ALA A 121 -7.99 -21.80 -12.00
C ALA A 121 -6.60 -21.58 -12.63
N ASN A 122 -6.39 -22.14 -13.82
CA ASN A 122 -5.26 -21.77 -14.67
C ASN A 122 -5.70 -20.60 -15.55
N LEU A 123 -5.48 -19.39 -15.04
CA LEU A 123 -5.80 -18.16 -15.75
C LEU A 123 -4.90 -18.02 -16.99
N GLY A 124 -5.52 -17.75 -18.13
CA GLY A 124 -4.82 -17.27 -19.32
C GLY A 124 -4.35 -15.82 -19.18
N THR A 125 -3.92 -15.21 -20.27
CA THR A 125 -3.64 -13.77 -20.32
C THR A 125 -4.95 -13.01 -20.43
N VAL A 126 -5.28 -12.21 -19.40
CA VAL A 126 -6.41 -11.27 -19.39
C VAL A 126 -5.92 -9.91 -19.85
N GLN A 127 -6.63 -9.28 -20.78
CA GLN A 127 -6.32 -7.94 -21.28
C GLN A 127 -7.58 -7.12 -21.42
N ALA A 128 -7.50 -5.82 -21.11
CA ALA A 128 -8.53 -4.84 -21.43
C ALA A 128 -7.90 -3.70 -22.25
N ASP A 129 -8.53 -3.35 -23.36
CA ASP A 129 -8.00 -2.38 -24.33
C ASP A 129 -8.03 -0.94 -23.82
N LYS A 130 -8.99 -0.60 -22.96
CA LYS A 130 -9.05 0.70 -22.28
C LYS A 130 -9.76 0.58 -20.93
N PHE A 131 -9.27 1.34 -19.96
CA PHE A 131 -9.98 1.68 -18.73
C PHE A 131 -10.44 3.15 -18.77
N THR A 132 -11.75 3.41 -18.66
CA THR A 132 -12.35 4.76 -18.77
C THR A 132 -13.35 5.05 -17.64
N LEU A 133 -13.64 6.34 -17.44
CA LEU A 133 -14.70 6.85 -16.56
C LEU A 133 -15.64 7.76 -17.37
N CYS A 134 -16.95 7.66 -17.16
CA CYS A 134 -17.94 8.55 -17.77
C CYS A 134 -19.23 8.66 -16.96
N LYS A 135 -20.13 9.56 -17.34
CA LYS A 135 -21.50 9.58 -16.80
C LYS A 135 -22.35 8.56 -17.55
N THR A 136 -23.25 7.88 -16.85
CA THR A 136 -24.19 6.93 -17.49
C THR A 136 -25.17 7.60 -18.46
N SER A 137 -25.41 8.91 -18.30
CA SER A 137 -26.20 9.71 -19.24
C SER A 137 -25.43 10.08 -20.51
N ASP A 138 -24.11 9.89 -20.54
CA ASP A 138 -23.31 10.14 -21.73
C ASP A 138 -23.57 9.03 -22.76
N SER A 139 -23.51 9.37 -24.05
CA SER A 139 -23.64 8.36 -25.09
C SER A 139 -22.51 7.31 -24.98
N ILE A 140 -22.77 6.06 -25.36
CA ILE A 140 -21.76 5.00 -25.39
C ILE A 140 -20.55 5.42 -26.24
N SER A 141 -20.77 6.13 -27.35
CA SER A 141 -19.69 6.72 -28.15
C SER A 141 -18.86 7.76 -27.40
N THR A 142 -19.47 8.57 -26.54
CA THR A 142 -18.77 9.54 -25.69
C THR A 142 -17.88 8.83 -24.68
N CYS A 143 -18.40 7.80 -24.00
CA CYS A 143 -17.62 6.99 -23.04
C CYS A 143 -16.47 6.23 -23.72
N THR A 144 -16.67 5.74 -24.94
CA THR A 144 -15.66 4.97 -25.70
C THR A 144 -14.52 5.84 -26.23
N ASN A 145 -14.80 7.12 -26.51
CA ASN A 145 -13.85 8.13 -26.96
C ASN A 145 -13.25 8.96 -25.81
N ALA A 146 -13.66 8.72 -24.57
CA ALA A 146 -13.10 9.38 -23.40
C ALA A 146 -11.61 9.07 -23.23
N ALA A 147 -10.91 9.95 -22.49
CA ALA A 147 -9.54 9.67 -22.07
C ALA A 147 -9.48 8.33 -21.32
N SER A 148 -8.37 7.60 -21.46
CA SER A 148 -8.16 6.32 -20.80
C SER A 148 -7.04 6.41 -19.77
N PHE A 149 -7.13 5.60 -18.71
CA PHE A 149 -6.00 5.34 -17.82
C PHE A 149 -4.89 4.53 -18.51
N GLY A 150 -5.22 3.85 -19.62
CA GLY A 150 -4.36 2.94 -20.34
C GLY A 150 -4.98 1.53 -20.47
N LYS A 151 -4.14 0.58 -20.86
CA LYS A 151 -4.47 -0.84 -21.01
C LYS A 151 -4.17 -1.61 -19.72
N LEU A 152 -5.07 -2.50 -19.32
CA LEU A 152 -4.86 -3.40 -18.19
C LEU A 152 -4.50 -4.80 -18.71
N SER A 153 -3.52 -5.44 -18.09
CA SER A 153 -3.14 -6.83 -18.39
C SER A 153 -2.89 -7.62 -17.11
N ILE A 154 -3.28 -8.90 -17.11
CA ILE A 154 -3.00 -9.85 -16.03
C ILE A 154 -2.47 -11.13 -16.67
N GLN A 155 -1.31 -11.59 -16.21
CA GLN A 155 -0.66 -12.80 -16.72
C GLN A 155 -0.24 -13.69 -15.55
N ASN A 156 -0.45 -14.99 -15.68
CA ASN A 156 0.06 -15.97 -14.72
C ASN A 156 1.41 -16.51 -15.22
N THR A 157 2.51 -16.09 -14.59
CA THR A 157 3.87 -16.42 -15.04
C THR A 157 4.44 -17.64 -14.30
N ALA A 158 3.90 -17.98 -13.14
CA ALA A 158 4.34 -19.13 -12.35
C ALA A 158 3.87 -20.49 -12.91
N ASN A 159 2.96 -20.51 -13.90
CA ASN A 159 2.27 -21.72 -14.37
C ASN A 159 1.62 -22.54 -13.23
N THR A 160 1.33 -21.89 -12.11
CA THR A 160 0.64 -22.49 -10.96
C THR A 160 -0.82 -22.06 -10.99
N PRO A 161 -1.79 -22.97 -10.78
CA PRO A 161 -3.18 -22.58 -10.65
C PRO A 161 -3.37 -21.59 -9.50
N ILE A 162 -4.27 -20.62 -9.70
CA ILE A 162 -4.84 -19.86 -8.60
C ILE A 162 -5.78 -20.82 -7.84
N THR A 163 -5.57 -20.99 -6.54
CA THR A 163 -6.35 -21.95 -5.74
C THR A 163 -7.15 -21.26 -4.65
N MET A 164 -8.37 -21.74 -4.39
CA MET A 164 -9.18 -21.39 -3.23
C MET A 164 -9.78 -22.67 -2.65
N HIS A 165 -9.51 -22.95 -1.37
CA HIS A 165 -10.12 -24.06 -0.66
C HIS A 165 -10.81 -23.53 0.59
N MET A 166 -12.11 -23.77 0.70
CA MET A 166 -12.97 -23.23 1.76
C MET A 166 -13.79 -24.35 2.38
N THR A 167 -13.71 -24.49 3.70
CA THR A 167 -14.56 -25.42 4.45
C THR A 167 -15.39 -24.66 5.47
N THR A 168 -16.68 -24.97 5.55
CA THR A 168 -17.60 -24.43 6.55
C THR A 168 -18.29 -25.56 7.28
N ALA A 169 -18.52 -25.40 8.59
CA ALA A 169 -19.19 -26.42 9.41
C ALA A 169 -20.71 -26.23 9.52
N ASP A 170 -21.22 -25.05 9.17
CA ASP A 170 -22.55 -24.59 9.60
C ASP A 170 -23.22 -23.70 8.53
N GLY A 171 -23.36 -24.22 7.31
CA GLY A 171 -23.78 -23.46 6.13
C GLY A 171 -22.68 -22.55 5.58
N LEU A 172 -22.97 -21.81 4.50
CA LEU A 172 -22.00 -20.94 3.84
C LEU A 172 -21.65 -19.69 4.68
N PHE A 173 -22.63 -19.13 5.38
CA PHE A 173 -22.50 -17.91 6.17
C PHE A 173 -23.01 -18.15 7.59
N SER A 174 -22.10 -18.20 8.56
CA SER A 174 -22.44 -18.44 9.96
C SER A 174 -21.63 -17.57 10.91
N LYS A 175 -22.32 -16.96 11.87
CA LYS A 175 -21.72 -16.20 12.97
C LYS A 175 -21.13 -17.09 14.07
N THR A 176 -21.52 -18.37 14.09
CA THR A 176 -21.16 -19.34 15.14
C THR A 176 -20.39 -20.55 14.61
N GLY A 177 -20.53 -20.85 13.33
CA GLY A 177 -19.81 -21.93 12.66
C GLY A 177 -18.39 -21.52 12.31
N PHE A 178 -17.42 -22.30 12.79
CA PHE A 178 -16.03 -22.12 12.43
C PHE A 178 -15.77 -22.59 10.98
N SER A 179 -14.92 -21.87 10.26
CA SER A 179 -14.62 -22.05 8.84
C SER A 179 -13.12 -21.93 8.59
N SER A 180 -12.66 -22.52 7.50
CA SER A 180 -11.30 -22.33 6.98
C SER A 180 -11.32 -21.82 5.55
N LEU A 181 -10.34 -21.00 5.21
CA LEU A 181 -10.12 -20.50 3.85
C LEU A 181 -8.61 -20.52 3.56
N ASP A 182 -8.18 -21.34 2.62
CA ASP A 182 -6.85 -21.28 2.02
C ASP A 182 -6.96 -20.62 0.64
N LEU A 183 -6.32 -19.47 0.46
CA LEU A 183 -6.23 -18.78 -0.81
C LEU A 183 -4.77 -18.79 -1.28
N GLY A 184 -4.55 -19.20 -2.52
CA GLY A 184 -3.24 -19.25 -3.16
C GLY A 184 -3.25 -18.49 -4.48
N ILE A 185 -2.99 -17.19 -4.44
CA ILE A 185 -2.64 -16.40 -5.62
C ILE A 185 -1.12 -16.27 -5.63
N LYS A 186 -0.44 -16.76 -6.67
CA LYS A 186 1.01 -16.80 -6.75
C LYS A 186 1.48 -16.45 -8.16
N GLY A 187 2.51 -15.60 -8.27
CA GLY A 187 3.17 -15.30 -9.54
C GLY A 187 2.26 -14.67 -10.59
N LEU A 188 1.39 -13.74 -10.18
CA LEU A 188 0.62 -12.93 -11.13
C LEU A 188 1.35 -11.65 -11.48
N ASP A 189 1.48 -11.38 -12.77
CA ASP A 189 1.93 -10.08 -13.27
C ASP A 189 0.71 -9.25 -13.64
N ILE A 190 0.57 -8.07 -13.02
CA ILE A 190 -0.52 -7.12 -13.28
C ILE A 190 0.07 -5.83 -13.85
N GLY A 191 -0.29 -5.48 -15.08
CA GLY A 191 0.29 -4.35 -15.80
C GLY A 191 -0.72 -3.28 -16.19
N LEU A 192 -0.38 -2.02 -15.95
CA LEU A 192 -1.04 -0.85 -16.54
C LEU A 192 -0.11 -0.24 -17.60
N SER A 193 -0.45 -0.42 -18.88
CA SER A 193 0.31 0.16 -19.99
C SER A 193 -0.29 1.48 -20.44
N GLN A 194 0.54 2.52 -20.54
CA GLN A 194 0.17 3.84 -21.02
C GLN A 194 0.88 4.16 -22.32
N LYS A 195 0.14 4.78 -23.24
CA LYS A 195 0.68 5.34 -24.47
C LYS A 195 1.48 6.61 -24.15
N GLN A 196 2.76 6.64 -24.50
CA GLN A 196 3.57 7.87 -24.43
C GLN A 196 3.41 8.71 -25.70
N ASP A 197 3.45 8.06 -26.87
CA ASP A 197 3.34 8.68 -28.19
C ASP A 197 2.72 7.69 -29.20
N SER A 198 2.71 7.99 -30.50
CA SER A 198 2.08 7.14 -31.52
C SER A 198 2.62 5.71 -31.60
N SER A 199 3.86 5.47 -31.15
CA SER A 199 4.58 4.21 -31.31
C SER A 199 5.06 3.60 -29.98
N THR A 200 5.08 4.38 -28.90
CA THR A 200 5.71 3.99 -27.63
C THR A 200 4.67 3.74 -26.55
N TYR A 201 4.75 2.56 -25.93
CA TYR A 201 4.01 2.20 -24.72
C TYR A 201 4.99 1.87 -23.60
N ASN A 202 4.68 2.30 -22.38
CA ASN A 202 5.40 1.89 -21.17
C ASN A 202 4.40 1.34 -20.14
N ALA A 203 4.81 0.38 -19.32
CA ALA A 203 3.94 -0.24 -18.33
C ALA A 203 4.50 -0.16 -16.92
N LEU A 204 3.65 0.22 -15.97
CA LEU A 204 3.86 -0.12 -14.56
C LEU A 204 3.35 -1.54 -14.36
N VAL A 205 4.23 -2.41 -13.87
CA VAL A 205 3.97 -3.83 -13.67
C VAL A 205 4.11 -4.15 -12.19
N MET A 206 3.05 -4.68 -11.59
CA MET A 206 3.16 -5.42 -10.33
C MET A 206 3.57 -6.84 -10.68
N ASN A 207 4.86 -7.12 -10.58
CA ASN A 207 5.49 -8.39 -10.90
C ASN A 207 5.30 -9.39 -9.76
N ASP A 208 5.16 -10.67 -10.07
CA ASP A 208 5.17 -11.76 -9.09
C ASP A 208 4.27 -11.47 -7.86
N PHE A 209 3.04 -11.01 -8.13
CA PHE A 209 2.06 -10.71 -7.09
C PHE A 209 1.66 -12.01 -6.40
N ASN A 210 1.93 -12.04 -5.09
CA ASN A 210 1.53 -13.13 -4.22
C ASN A 210 0.51 -12.62 -3.20
N PHE A 211 -0.59 -13.36 -3.08
CA PHE A 211 -1.54 -13.25 -1.99
C PHE A 211 -1.94 -14.67 -1.58
N ASN A 212 -1.06 -15.26 -0.77
CA ASN A 212 -1.10 -16.63 -0.32
C ASN A 212 -1.28 -16.65 1.20
N PHE A 213 -2.47 -17.05 1.65
CA PHE A 213 -2.77 -17.15 3.06
C PHE A 213 -3.67 -18.35 3.38
N GLY A 214 -3.53 -18.86 4.60
CA GLY A 214 -4.48 -19.79 5.21
C GLY A 214 -5.14 -19.13 6.41
N ALA A 215 -6.46 -19.10 6.45
CA ALA A 215 -7.24 -18.48 7.50
C ALA A 215 -8.19 -19.48 8.16
N LYS A 216 -8.41 -19.28 9.46
CA LYS A 216 -9.46 -19.93 10.23
C LYS A 216 -10.26 -18.88 10.98
N GLY A 217 -11.57 -19.03 11.04
CA GLY A 217 -12.43 -18.05 11.68
C GLY A 217 -13.89 -18.19 11.30
N TYR A 218 -14.60 -17.08 11.29
CA TYR A 218 -16.03 -16.97 11.02
C TYR A 218 -16.25 -16.13 9.77
N MET A 219 -17.18 -16.58 8.93
CA MET A 219 -17.57 -15.89 7.70
C MET A 219 -19.09 -15.76 7.68
N TYR A 220 -19.60 -14.53 7.56
CA TYR A 220 -21.04 -14.28 7.55
C TYR A 220 -21.41 -12.99 6.85
N VAL A 221 -22.70 -12.83 6.59
CA VAL A 221 -23.29 -11.57 6.10
C VAL A 221 -24.08 -10.92 7.22
N ASP A 222 -23.92 -9.62 7.39
CA ASP A 222 -24.64 -8.79 8.36
C ASP A 222 -25.28 -7.59 7.65
N PRO A 223 -26.49 -7.15 8.04
CA PRO A 223 -27.15 -6.01 7.41
C PRO A 223 -26.37 -4.69 7.53
N THR A 224 -25.62 -4.51 8.63
CA THR A 224 -24.81 -3.31 8.88
C THR A 224 -23.38 -3.53 8.44
N GLU A 225 -22.82 -4.71 8.78
CA GLU A 225 -21.40 -4.96 8.50
C GLU A 225 -21.13 -5.46 7.07
N GLY A 226 -22.12 -5.90 6.31
CA GLY A 226 -21.93 -6.50 4.99
C GLY A 226 -21.33 -7.91 5.08
N LEU A 227 -20.47 -8.28 4.14
CA LEU A 227 -19.71 -9.52 4.20
C LEU A 227 -18.54 -9.37 5.17
N VAL A 228 -18.47 -10.25 6.16
CA VAL A 228 -17.45 -10.22 7.22
C VAL A 228 -16.71 -11.55 7.25
N LEU A 229 -15.38 -11.46 7.28
CA LEU A 229 -14.45 -12.52 7.60
C LEU A 229 -13.72 -12.08 8.87
N ARG A 230 -13.75 -12.88 9.94
CA ARG A 230 -13.04 -12.55 11.18
C ARG A 230 -12.46 -13.75 11.88
N THR A 231 -11.34 -13.58 12.56
CA THR A 231 -10.69 -14.66 13.31
C THR A 231 -11.33 -14.89 14.68
N ASN A 232 -11.99 -13.87 15.25
CA ASN A 232 -12.56 -13.94 16.59
C ASN A 232 -14.07 -14.16 16.57
N PRO A 233 -14.63 -14.82 17.59
CA PRO A 233 -16.06 -14.99 17.71
C PRO A 233 -16.77 -13.65 17.83
N VAL A 234 -17.99 -13.56 17.30
CA VAL A 234 -18.84 -12.38 17.46
C VAL A 234 -19.30 -12.31 18.91
N ALA A 235 -19.18 -11.14 19.56
CA ALA A 235 -19.66 -10.96 20.93
C ALA A 235 -21.14 -11.34 21.04
N GLY A 236 -21.48 -12.15 22.05
CA GLY A 236 -22.85 -12.64 22.26
C GLY A 236 -23.31 -13.76 21.33
N SER A 237 -22.48 -14.26 20.42
CA SER A 237 -22.81 -15.40 19.54
C SER A 237 -22.80 -16.76 20.23
N GLY A 238 -22.16 -16.86 21.41
CA GLY A 238 -21.92 -18.12 22.12
C GLY A 238 -20.75 -18.95 21.56
N ALA A 239 -20.09 -18.51 20.49
CA ALA A 239 -18.90 -19.16 19.94
C ALA A 239 -17.64 -18.81 20.75
N THR A 240 -16.72 -19.77 20.88
CA THR A 240 -15.50 -19.66 21.70
C THR A 240 -14.20 -19.87 20.93
N ASP A 241 -14.27 -20.46 19.72
CA ASP A 241 -13.07 -20.78 18.94
C ASP A 241 -12.39 -19.51 18.43
N ILE A 242 -11.06 -19.44 18.59
CA ILE A 242 -10.23 -18.33 18.12
C ILE A 242 -9.42 -18.80 16.92
N GLY A 243 -9.56 -18.07 15.83
CA GLY A 243 -8.87 -18.29 14.56
C GLY A 243 -7.63 -17.43 14.37
N TYR A 244 -7.08 -17.48 13.17
CA TYR A 244 -5.88 -16.75 12.76
C TYR A 244 -5.82 -16.65 11.23
N VAL A 245 -4.90 -15.84 10.73
CA VAL A 245 -4.53 -15.77 9.31
C VAL A 245 -3.02 -15.97 9.20
N ASP A 246 -2.57 -16.95 8.42
CA ASP A 246 -1.16 -17.21 8.15
C ASP A 246 -0.83 -16.81 6.72
N PHE A 247 -0.07 -15.73 6.55
CA PHE A 247 0.60 -15.45 5.29
C PHE A 247 1.78 -16.40 5.15
N LYS A 248 1.82 -17.13 4.04
CA LYS A 248 2.78 -18.22 3.82
C LYS A 248 3.70 -17.86 2.65
N ARG A 249 5.01 -17.91 2.88
CA ARG A 249 6.00 -17.74 1.81
C ARG A 249 5.80 -18.76 0.71
N ASP A 250 6.19 -18.39 -0.51
CA ASP A 250 6.30 -19.34 -1.59
C ASP A 250 7.61 -20.14 -1.52
N VAL A 251 7.84 -21.00 -2.51
CA VAL A 251 9.03 -21.85 -2.60
C VAL A 251 10.33 -21.06 -2.80
N ASN A 252 10.24 -19.82 -3.28
CA ASN A 252 11.38 -18.92 -3.50
C ASN A 252 11.61 -17.99 -2.29
N GLY A 253 10.85 -18.15 -1.20
CA GLY A 253 10.97 -17.34 0.00
C GLY A 253 10.32 -15.95 -0.11
N LYS A 254 9.60 -15.65 -1.20
CA LYS A 254 8.81 -14.41 -1.32
C LYS A 254 7.70 -14.43 -0.28
N SER A 255 7.39 -13.27 0.28
CA SER A 255 6.35 -13.11 1.31
C SER A 255 4.97 -13.57 0.83
N GLY A 256 4.14 -14.09 1.74
CA GLY A 256 2.79 -14.54 1.41
C GLY A 256 1.90 -13.43 0.85
N LEU A 257 2.05 -12.19 1.33
CA LEU A 257 1.67 -10.99 0.59
C LEU A 257 2.94 -10.38 -0.02
N ASN A 258 3.03 -10.35 -1.35
CA ASN A 258 4.15 -9.74 -2.08
C ASN A 258 3.62 -8.71 -3.09
N LEU A 259 4.08 -7.48 -2.94
CA LEU A 259 3.77 -6.35 -3.83
C LEU A 259 5.08 -5.85 -4.42
N GLU A 260 5.31 -6.09 -5.70
CA GLU A 260 6.58 -5.75 -6.35
C GLU A 260 6.32 -4.91 -7.59
N PHE A 261 6.56 -3.60 -7.49
CA PHE A 261 6.33 -2.67 -8.58
C PHE A 261 7.59 -2.47 -9.40
N MET A 262 7.45 -2.64 -10.71
CA MET A 262 8.49 -2.48 -11.71
C MET A 262 7.97 -1.64 -12.87
N LEU A 263 8.87 -1.02 -13.63
CA LEU A 263 8.52 -0.25 -14.81
C LEU A 263 9.17 -0.86 -16.05
N GLN A 264 8.36 -1.17 -17.05
CA GLN A 264 8.77 -1.73 -18.32
C GLN A 264 8.72 -0.67 -19.42
N PRO A 265 9.87 -0.25 -19.96
CA PRO A 265 9.91 0.62 -21.12
C PRO A 265 9.58 -0.15 -22.41
N ASN A 266 9.05 0.56 -23.41
CA ASN A 266 8.87 0.04 -24.78
C ASN A 266 8.16 -1.33 -24.84
N VAL A 267 7.02 -1.44 -24.15
CA VAL A 267 6.12 -2.58 -24.32
C VAL A 267 5.78 -2.69 -25.82
N ALA A 268 5.70 -3.92 -26.35
CA ALA A 268 5.44 -4.16 -27.78
C ALA A 268 4.33 -3.25 -28.33
N SER A 269 4.38 -2.87 -29.61
CA SER A 269 3.68 -1.74 -30.25
C SER A 269 2.14 -1.67 -30.10
N ASN A 270 1.53 -2.63 -29.40
CA ASN A 270 0.12 -2.76 -29.06
C ASN A 270 -0.17 -2.84 -27.54
N GLY A 271 0.84 -2.81 -26.66
CA GLY A 271 0.71 -2.86 -25.20
C GLY A 271 0.27 -4.20 -24.61
N THR A 272 0.37 -5.32 -25.35
CA THR A 272 -0.29 -6.58 -24.96
C THR A 272 0.56 -7.55 -24.12
N MET A 273 1.87 -7.33 -24.03
CA MET A 273 2.81 -8.28 -23.40
C MET A 273 3.69 -7.57 -22.37
N ILE A 274 3.32 -7.69 -21.09
CA ILE A 274 4.21 -7.34 -19.98
C ILE A 274 5.24 -8.46 -19.76
N SER A 275 6.47 -8.09 -19.38
CA SER A 275 7.57 -9.03 -19.16
C SER A 275 8.53 -8.52 -18.10
N ALA A 276 8.63 -9.29 -17.01
CA ALA A 276 9.55 -9.06 -15.91
C ALA A 276 11.02 -8.87 -16.36
N ASN A 277 11.47 -9.59 -17.38
CA ASN A 277 12.86 -9.54 -17.89
C ASN A 277 13.26 -8.16 -18.43
N SER A 278 12.29 -7.43 -18.98
CA SER A 278 12.50 -6.09 -19.53
C SER A 278 12.13 -4.96 -18.56
N ALA A 279 11.48 -5.30 -17.43
CA ALA A 279 11.08 -4.36 -16.41
C ALA A 279 12.24 -4.01 -15.47
N LYS A 280 12.17 -2.82 -14.87
CA LYS A 280 13.17 -2.30 -13.92
C LYS A 280 12.50 -2.02 -12.57
N GLY A 281 13.14 -2.44 -11.48
CA GLY A 281 12.56 -2.40 -10.14
C GLY A 281 12.29 -0.98 -9.63
N VAL A 282 11.10 -0.73 -9.08
CA VAL A 282 10.79 0.51 -8.37
C VAL A 282 10.83 0.27 -6.87
N ILE A 283 9.96 -0.60 -6.37
CA ILE A 283 9.85 -0.89 -4.93
C ILE A 283 9.14 -2.22 -4.68
N ARG A 284 9.59 -2.95 -3.67
CA ARG A 284 8.95 -4.17 -3.17
C ARG A 284 8.51 -3.97 -1.73
N ALA A 285 7.29 -4.39 -1.42
CA ALA A 285 6.78 -4.52 -0.07
C ALA A 285 6.23 -5.93 0.13
N GLY A 286 6.31 -6.46 1.36
CA GLY A 286 5.71 -7.75 1.65
C GLY A 286 5.37 -7.97 3.11
N ALA A 287 4.48 -8.92 3.36
CA ALA A 287 4.10 -9.37 4.69
C ALA A 287 4.02 -10.90 4.75
N ASN A 288 4.50 -11.47 5.85
CA ASN A 288 4.48 -12.91 6.09
C ASN A 288 4.18 -13.22 7.57
N GLY A 289 3.76 -14.45 7.86
CA GLY A 289 3.56 -14.96 9.21
C GLY A 289 2.13 -14.85 9.70
N ARG A 290 1.92 -15.24 10.96
CA ARG A 290 0.60 -15.31 11.59
C ARG A 290 0.10 -13.93 12.04
N MET A 291 -1.17 -13.66 11.77
CA MET A 291 -1.94 -12.56 12.32
C MET A 291 -3.16 -13.10 13.10
N ILE A 292 -3.53 -12.39 14.16
CA ILE A 292 -4.69 -12.71 15.01
C ILE A 292 -5.61 -11.49 15.10
N ASN A 293 -6.77 -11.66 15.74
CA ASN A 293 -7.77 -10.60 15.91
C ASN A 293 -8.11 -9.88 14.58
N GLY A 294 -8.04 -10.64 13.48
CA GLY A 294 -8.22 -10.18 12.12
C GLY A 294 -9.70 -9.96 11.82
N VAL A 295 -10.00 -8.83 11.16
CA VAL A 295 -11.32 -8.55 10.61
C VAL A 295 -11.14 -7.99 9.22
N LEU A 296 -11.81 -8.62 8.26
CA LEU A 296 -11.97 -8.17 6.90
C LEU A 296 -13.46 -7.99 6.63
N GLN A 297 -13.83 -6.79 6.20
CA GLN A 297 -15.23 -6.41 6.01
C GLN A 297 -15.40 -5.75 4.65
N LEU A 298 -16.44 -6.14 3.91
CA LEU A 298 -16.85 -5.51 2.66
C LEU A 298 -18.34 -5.20 2.72
N ARG A 299 -18.70 -3.92 2.52
CA ARG A 299 -20.09 -3.46 2.53
C ARG A 299 -20.33 -2.35 1.50
N GLY A 300 -21.59 -2.12 1.15
CA GLY A 300 -21.99 -0.90 0.45
C GLY A 300 -21.87 0.33 1.36
N THR A 301 -21.72 1.51 0.77
CA THR A 301 -21.70 2.78 1.51
C THR A 301 -22.88 3.64 1.10
N GLN A 302 -23.49 4.27 2.11
CA GLN A 302 -24.47 5.33 1.94
C GLN A 302 -24.02 6.49 2.84
N ASP A 303 -23.56 7.59 2.24
CA ASP A 303 -23.11 8.78 2.97
C ASP A 303 -24.19 9.86 2.89
N THR A 304 -25.13 9.83 3.82
CA THR A 304 -26.18 10.86 3.94
C THR A 304 -25.77 12.00 4.87
N ALA A 305 -24.73 11.81 5.70
CA ALA A 305 -24.25 12.78 6.68
C ALA A 305 -23.10 13.65 6.17
N SER A 306 -22.62 13.41 4.94
CA SER A 306 -21.56 14.16 4.27
C SER A 306 -20.21 14.10 4.99
N THR A 307 -19.89 12.94 5.53
CA THR A 307 -18.72 12.74 6.40
C THR A 307 -17.52 12.16 5.67
N ILE A 308 -17.73 11.50 4.53
CA ILE A 308 -16.65 10.83 3.82
C ILE A 308 -15.92 11.85 2.96
N LEU A 309 -16.55 12.44 1.94
CA LEU A 309 -15.84 13.28 0.95
C LEU A 309 -16.21 14.77 1.02
N GLY A 310 -17.09 15.15 1.95
CA GLY A 310 -17.65 16.49 2.09
C GLY A 310 -18.93 16.71 1.28
N VAL A 311 -19.29 17.97 1.04
CA VAL A 311 -20.55 18.39 0.41
C VAL A 311 -20.35 19.14 -0.91
N THR A 312 -21.28 18.97 -1.84
CA THR A 312 -21.42 19.79 -3.06
C THR A 312 -22.90 20.14 -3.29
N ASN A 313 -23.24 21.43 -3.39
CA ASN A 313 -24.63 21.91 -3.53
C ASN A 313 -25.64 21.29 -2.54
N GLY A 314 -25.22 21.05 -1.29
CA GLY A 314 -26.05 20.41 -0.26
C GLY A 314 -26.15 18.87 -0.36
N ASN A 315 -25.55 18.25 -1.39
CA ASN A 315 -25.42 16.80 -1.52
C ASN A 315 -24.12 16.32 -0.85
N SER A 316 -24.14 15.15 -0.23
CA SER A 316 -22.92 14.40 0.07
C SER A 316 -22.22 14.00 -1.22
N ILE A 317 -20.92 14.27 -1.33
CA ILE A 317 -20.16 13.94 -2.53
C ILE A 317 -20.06 12.42 -2.73
N ALA A 318 -19.93 11.63 -1.66
CA ALA A 318 -19.85 10.17 -1.80
C ALA A 318 -21.18 9.57 -2.29
N GLY A 319 -22.33 10.19 -1.95
CA GLY A 319 -23.65 9.76 -2.42
C GLY A 319 -24.21 8.52 -1.70
N ASP A 320 -25.14 7.83 -2.35
CA ASP A 320 -25.90 6.70 -1.77
C ASP A 320 -25.33 5.33 -2.10
N THR A 321 -24.41 5.25 -3.06
CA THR A 321 -23.72 4.01 -3.38
C THR A 321 -22.22 4.21 -3.34
N GLY A 322 -21.51 3.09 -3.32
CA GLY A 322 -20.07 3.03 -3.11
C GLY A 322 -19.73 1.77 -2.33
N LEU A 323 -18.45 1.57 -2.08
CA LEU A 323 -17.96 0.40 -1.36
C LEU A 323 -17.14 0.87 -0.17
N ALA A 324 -17.36 0.24 0.98
CA ALA A 324 -16.49 0.34 2.13
C ALA A 324 -15.84 -1.00 2.42
N PHE A 325 -14.56 -0.91 2.71
CA PHE A 325 -13.71 -1.98 3.12
C PHE A 325 -13.17 -1.66 4.52
N ARG A 326 -13.07 -2.63 5.41
CA ARG A 326 -12.35 -2.45 6.69
C ARG A 326 -11.42 -3.63 6.91
N LEU A 327 -10.19 -3.30 7.28
CA LEU A 327 -9.15 -4.26 7.62
C LEU A 327 -8.55 -3.93 8.98
N ASN A 328 -8.71 -4.86 9.92
CA ASN A 328 -8.00 -4.83 11.19
C ASN A 328 -7.25 -6.14 11.36
N GLY A 329 -6.14 -6.09 12.10
CA GLY A 329 -5.43 -7.29 12.50
C GLY A 329 -4.24 -6.98 13.38
N GLU A 330 -3.91 -7.95 14.22
CA GLU A 330 -2.80 -7.89 15.17
C GLU A 330 -1.68 -8.83 14.74
N PHE A 331 -0.45 -8.35 14.87
CA PHE A 331 0.77 -9.02 14.46
C PHE A 331 1.29 -9.89 15.60
N THR A 332 1.54 -11.16 15.30
CA THR A 332 2.26 -12.02 16.24
C THR A 332 3.74 -11.66 16.27
N SER A 333 4.37 -11.90 17.41
CA SER A 333 5.75 -11.59 17.72
C SER A 333 6.48 -12.84 18.21
N ASP A 334 7.78 -12.72 18.52
CA ASP A 334 8.54 -13.83 19.10
C ASP A 334 8.00 -14.24 20.49
N ARG A 335 7.22 -13.36 21.16
CA ARG A 335 6.63 -13.63 22.48
C ARG A 335 5.50 -14.66 22.44
N ASP A 336 4.91 -14.86 21.27
CA ASP A 336 3.78 -15.76 21.06
C ASP A 336 4.19 -17.25 21.01
N ASN A 337 5.50 -17.55 20.91
CA ASN A 337 6.06 -18.91 20.92
C ASN A 337 5.33 -19.88 19.95
N LEU A 338 5.10 -19.43 18.71
CA LEU A 338 4.39 -20.20 17.71
C LEU A 338 5.17 -21.45 17.28
N SER A 339 4.49 -22.60 17.20
CA SER A 339 5.08 -23.87 16.71
C SER A 339 4.73 -24.08 15.24
N GLY A 340 5.75 -24.31 14.40
CA GLY A 340 5.58 -24.66 12.97
C GLY A 340 5.11 -23.51 12.06
N VAL A 341 5.00 -22.28 12.58
CA VAL A 341 4.57 -21.08 11.83
C VAL A 341 5.42 -19.88 12.23
N GLU A 342 5.72 -19.00 11.27
CA GLU A 342 6.48 -17.78 11.53
C GLU A 342 5.62 -16.70 12.22
N ALA A 343 6.22 -15.98 13.16
CA ALA A 343 5.67 -14.71 13.64
C ALA A 343 5.63 -13.68 12.51
N THR A 344 4.83 -12.63 12.67
CA THR A 344 4.68 -11.63 11.60
C THR A 344 6.02 -10.98 11.25
N SER A 345 6.30 -10.87 9.95
CA SER A 345 7.38 -10.07 9.41
C SER A 345 6.92 -9.22 8.24
N LEU A 346 7.53 -8.04 8.11
CA LEU A 346 7.29 -7.09 7.03
C LEU A 346 8.57 -6.89 6.24
N GLU A 347 8.47 -6.74 4.94
CA GLU A 347 9.62 -6.56 4.03
C GLU A 347 9.45 -5.27 3.22
N LEU A 348 10.56 -4.57 2.99
CA LEU A 348 10.64 -3.39 2.14
C LEU A 348 11.99 -3.36 1.43
N GLY A 349 12.02 -3.14 0.12
CA GLY A 349 13.28 -3.11 -0.61
C GLY A 349 13.14 -2.82 -2.09
N GLY A 350 14.21 -3.10 -2.84
CA GLY A 350 14.14 -3.05 -4.30
C GLY A 350 13.29 -4.18 -4.87
N ALA A 351 12.72 -3.90 -6.04
CA ALA A 351 11.93 -4.84 -6.84
C ALA A 351 12.78 -5.49 -7.94
N GLY A 352 12.37 -6.66 -8.42
CA GLY A 352 13.08 -7.47 -9.38
C GLY A 352 14.14 -8.38 -8.76
N ASN A 353 14.94 -8.99 -9.64
CA ASN A 353 16.03 -9.88 -9.28
C ASN A 353 17.32 -9.10 -9.04
N GLN A 354 18.23 -9.69 -8.27
CA GLN A 354 19.54 -9.13 -7.91
C GLN A 354 19.44 -7.76 -7.21
N THR A 355 18.60 -7.67 -6.19
CA THR A 355 18.34 -6.44 -5.43
C THR A 355 18.34 -6.70 -3.93
N TYR A 356 18.72 -5.69 -3.13
CA TYR A 356 18.66 -5.74 -1.67
C TYR A 356 17.38 -5.12 -1.11
N GLY A 357 17.00 -5.60 0.06
CA GLY A 357 15.90 -5.07 0.87
C GLY A 357 16.13 -5.30 2.36
N LEU A 358 15.10 -5.00 3.14
CA LEU A 358 15.04 -5.14 4.58
C LEU A 358 13.84 -6.01 4.97
N ARG A 359 14.05 -6.86 5.97
CA ARG A 359 13.01 -7.59 6.69
C ARG A 359 12.96 -7.09 8.12
N PHE A 360 11.76 -6.80 8.59
CA PHE A 360 11.42 -6.37 9.93
C PHE A 360 10.62 -7.47 10.62
N ALA A 361 11.05 -7.90 11.81
CA ALA A 361 10.41 -8.96 12.57
C ALA A 361 10.40 -8.63 14.07
N ASN A 362 9.80 -9.52 14.87
CA ASN A 362 9.55 -9.26 16.30
C ASN A 362 8.83 -7.92 16.48
N ILE A 363 7.67 -7.82 15.83
CA ILE A 363 6.87 -6.60 15.76
C ILE A 363 6.08 -6.48 17.06
N THR A 364 6.29 -5.39 17.79
CA THR A 364 5.67 -5.16 19.12
C THR A 364 5.01 -3.80 19.22
N PRO A 365 4.13 -3.57 20.21
CA PRO A 365 3.56 -2.24 20.47
C PRO A 365 4.62 -1.19 20.87
N LEU A 366 4.22 0.07 20.74
CA LEU A 366 4.98 1.27 21.14
C LEU A 366 5.27 1.34 22.63
N LEU A 367 4.27 0.99 23.45
CA LEU A 367 4.41 0.93 24.90
C LEU A 367 5.12 -0.36 25.29
N THR A 368 6.29 -0.22 25.91
CA THR A 368 7.03 -1.36 26.47
C THR A 368 6.32 -1.92 27.70
N ARG A 369 5.74 -1.03 28.51
CA ARG A 369 4.94 -1.33 29.71
C ARG A 369 3.80 -0.32 29.83
N LYS A 370 2.70 -0.76 30.42
CA LYS A 370 1.51 0.07 30.64
C LYS A 370 1.52 0.69 32.04
N ASN A 371 0.85 1.83 32.18
CA ASN A 371 0.56 2.49 33.46
C ASN A 371 1.81 2.85 34.28
N ILE A 372 2.93 3.14 33.60
CA ILE A 372 4.13 3.66 34.25
C ILE A 372 3.98 5.16 34.41
N ILE A 373 4.13 5.66 35.63
CA ILE A 373 4.02 7.08 35.99
C ILE A 373 5.42 7.75 36.01
N GLY A 374 6.50 6.96 36.06
CA GLY A 374 7.88 7.43 36.02
C GLY A 374 8.53 7.62 37.41
N THR A 375 7.88 7.12 38.46
CA THR A 375 8.35 7.16 39.87
C THR A 375 8.58 5.76 40.44
N GLU A 376 8.32 4.72 39.65
CA GLU A 376 8.43 3.32 40.05
C GLU A 376 9.90 2.95 40.30
N THR A 377 10.20 2.52 41.53
CA THR A 377 11.55 2.08 41.94
C THR A 377 11.68 0.55 41.99
N THR A 378 10.57 -0.19 41.86
CA THR A 378 10.54 -1.64 41.93
C THR A 378 11.00 -2.27 40.61
N SER A 379 11.89 -3.25 40.71
CA SER A 379 12.24 -4.09 39.56
C SER A 379 11.13 -5.12 39.31
N GLY A 380 10.82 -5.40 38.04
CA GLY A 380 9.94 -6.51 37.65
C GLY A 380 8.52 -6.13 37.23
N VAL A 381 8.25 -4.88 36.83
CA VAL A 381 6.97 -4.56 36.18
C VAL A 381 6.86 -5.36 34.87
N ALA A 382 5.74 -6.04 34.67
CA ALA A 382 5.53 -6.90 33.52
C ALA A 382 5.57 -6.11 32.20
N LEU A 383 6.10 -6.74 31.15
CA LEU A 383 6.03 -6.21 29.79
C LEU A 383 4.59 -6.10 29.32
N ASN A 384 4.34 -5.16 28.41
CA ASN A 384 3.08 -5.08 27.69
C ASN A 384 2.83 -6.37 26.91
N SER A 385 1.69 -7.02 27.17
CA SER A 385 1.24 -8.25 26.52
C SER A 385 0.40 -8.01 25.27
N ASP A 386 0.07 -6.76 24.94
CA ASP A 386 -0.66 -6.44 23.72
C ASP A 386 0.16 -6.74 22.47
N HIS A 387 -0.54 -6.93 21.36
CA HIS A 387 0.04 -7.03 20.04
C HIS A 387 0.06 -5.67 19.34
N ALA A 388 1.08 -5.46 18.51
CA ALA A 388 1.03 -4.40 17.53
C ALA A 388 0.03 -4.76 16.43
N GLY A 389 -0.47 -3.77 15.70
CA GLY A 389 -1.43 -4.07 14.65
C GLY A 389 -1.77 -2.91 13.75
N LEU A 390 -2.65 -3.22 12.80
CA LEU A 390 -3.34 -2.29 11.93
C LEU A 390 -4.81 -2.23 12.36
N SER A 391 -5.34 -1.02 12.52
CA SER A 391 -6.76 -0.79 12.71
C SER A 391 -7.21 0.44 11.94
N MET A 392 -8.42 0.41 11.40
CA MET A 392 -9.02 1.53 10.69
C MET A 392 -10.54 1.54 10.83
N ASP A 393 -11.15 2.71 10.60
CA ASP A 393 -12.60 2.84 10.54
C ASP A 393 -13.13 2.31 9.21
N GLY A 394 -12.42 2.61 8.13
CA GLY A 394 -12.69 2.07 6.80
C GLY A 394 -11.87 2.72 5.70
N ILE A 395 -11.84 2.03 4.56
CA ILE A 395 -11.42 2.50 3.24
C ILE A 395 -12.67 2.58 2.38
N TYR A 396 -12.94 3.74 1.81
CA TYR A 396 -14.12 4.02 1.02
C TYR A 396 -13.72 4.19 -0.44
N PHE A 397 -14.45 3.55 -1.33
CA PHE A 397 -14.27 3.61 -2.77
C PHE A 397 -15.56 4.14 -3.40
N ASN A 398 -15.45 5.27 -4.08
CA ASN A 398 -16.58 5.94 -4.74
C ASN A 398 -16.14 6.47 -6.10
N LEU A 399 -17.07 6.53 -7.06
CA LEU A 399 -16.95 7.43 -8.19
C LEU A 399 -17.48 8.80 -7.76
N VAL A 400 -16.85 9.87 -8.22
CA VAL A 400 -17.18 11.24 -7.83
C VAL A 400 -17.25 12.13 -9.04
N ASN A 401 -18.26 13.00 -9.05
CA ASN A 401 -18.34 14.11 -9.98
C ASN A 401 -18.44 15.44 -9.21
N ALA A 402 -17.29 15.98 -8.81
CA ALA A 402 -17.20 17.24 -8.09
C ALA A 402 -15.93 18.01 -8.47
N ASN A 403 -15.93 19.32 -8.21
CA ASN A 403 -14.75 20.17 -8.41
C ASN A 403 -13.80 20.15 -7.22
N GLN A 404 -14.26 19.71 -6.05
CA GLN A 404 -13.48 19.65 -4.82
C GLN A 404 -13.96 18.50 -3.93
N ILE A 405 -13.07 17.97 -3.11
CA ILE A 405 -13.38 17.04 -2.01
C ILE A 405 -12.64 17.51 -0.75
N THR A 406 -13.10 17.10 0.42
CA THR A 406 -12.51 17.55 1.69
C THR A 406 -11.87 16.40 2.45
N LEU A 407 -10.67 16.63 2.98
CA LEU A 407 -10.05 15.73 3.96
C LEU A 407 -10.50 16.13 5.40
N PRO A 408 -10.73 15.18 6.32
CA PRO A 408 -10.94 15.52 7.73
C PRO A 408 -9.81 16.39 8.29
N THR A 409 -10.18 17.49 8.93
CA THR A 409 -9.21 18.45 9.49
C THR A 409 -8.45 17.85 10.67
N ASN A 410 -7.12 17.91 10.65
CA ASN A 410 -6.31 17.69 11.84
C ASN A 410 -6.28 18.96 12.71
N THR A 411 -7.03 18.91 13.82
CA THR A 411 -7.16 20.02 14.76
C THR A 411 -5.83 20.41 15.42
N ALA A 412 -4.97 19.43 15.73
CA ALA A 412 -3.65 19.68 16.32
C ALA A 412 -2.76 20.50 15.36
N LEU A 413 -2.72 20.11 14.08
CA LEU A 413 -1.94 20.85 13.08
C LEU A 413 -2.50 22.25 12.82
N THR A 414 -3.82 22.43 12.76
CA THR A 414 -4.45 23.77 12.61
C THR A 414 -4.27 24.68 13.82
N SER A 415 -3.89 24.11 14.97
CA SER A 415 -3.56 24.86 16.19
C SER A 415 -2.08 25.20 16.31
N THR A 416 -1.27 24.79 15.33
CA THR A 416 0.17 25.07 15.28
C THR A 416 0.44 26.37 14.54
N TYR A 417 1.39 27.17 15.05
CA TYR A 417 1.77 28.47 14.48
C TYR A 417 3.24 28.50 14.06
N LEU A 418 3.54 29.23 13.00
CA LEU A 418 4.87 29.65 12.58
C LEU A 418 5.28 30.88 13.39
N GLY A 419 6.28 30.76 14.25
CA GLY A 419 6.65 31.82 15.19
C GLY A 419 5.59 32.05 16.28
N ASN A 420 5.04 33.26 16.35
CA ASN A 420 4.09 33.64 17.40
C ASN A 420 2.64 33.17 17.13
N SER A 421 1.84 33.07 18.19
CA SER A 421 0.47 32.54 18.16
C SER A 421 -0.57 33.55 17.66
N VAL A 422 -0.41 34.03 16.42
CA VAL A 422 -1.37 34.89 15.72
C VAL A 422 -2.01 34.12 14.57
N ASP A 423 -3.32 34.27 14.34
CA ASP A 423 -4.05 33.51 13.30
C ASP A 423 -3.43 33.62 11.90
N ALA A 424 -2.87 34.77 11.53
CA ALA A 424 -2.18 34.99 10.26
C ALA A 424 -0.92 34.10 10.09
N ASN A 425 -0.39 33.58 11.19
CA ASN A 425 0.81 32.75 11.26
C ASN A 425 0.49 31.27 11.48
N LYS A 426 -0.77 30.83 11.35
CA LYS A 426 -1.08 29.40 11.41
C LYS A 426 -0.30 28.61 10.36
N LEU A 427 0.24 27.47 10.78
CA LEU A 427 0.99 26.57 9.91
C LEU A 427 0.11 26.04 8.77
N VAL A 428 -1.15 25.71 9.09
CA VAL A 428 -2.21 25.34 8.13
C VAL A 428 -3.56 25.89 8.58
N ASN A 429 -4.45 26.11 7.62
CA ASN A 429 -5.85 26.49 7.86
C ASN A 429 -6.80 25.41 7.33
N THR A 430 -8.08 25.49 7.69
CA THR A 430 -9.13 24.54 7.22
C THR A 430 -9.21 24.45 5.69
N ASN A 431 -8.96 25.56 4.99
CA ASN A 431 -8.94 25.59 3.52
C ASN A 431 -7.81 24.74 2.92
N ASP A 432 -6.71 24.52 3.64
CA ASP A 432 -5.60 23.69 3.17
C ASP A 432 -6.00 22.20 3.07
N TYR A 433 -7.09 21.77 3.73
CA TYR A 433 -7.62 20.41 3.68
C TYR A 433 -8.59 20.17 2.50
N ILE A 434 -8.93 21.22 1.75
CA ILE A 434 -9.76 21.13 0.56
C ILE A 434 -8.88 20.72 -0.62
N GLN A 435 -9.23 19.62 -1.25
CA GLN A 435 -8.59 19.12 -2.46
C GLN A 435 -9.30 19.66 -3.69
N THR A 436 -8.53 20.19 -4.63
CA THR A 436 -9.07 20.67 -5.91
C THR A 436 -9.08 19.54 -6.93
N LEU A 437 -10.25 19.18 -7.43
CA LEU A 437 -10.41 18.33 -8.62
C LEU A 437 -10.52 19.20 -9.88
N SER A 438 -10.76 18.62 -11.06
CA SER A 438 -10.91 19.38 -12.30
C SER A 438 -12.09 20.35 -12.26
N THR A 439 -12.00 21.49 -12.95
CA THR A 439 -13.03 22.55 -12.97
C THR A 439 -14.27 22.25 -13.81
N ASN A 440 -14.32 21.11 -14.49
CA ASN A 440 -15.34 20.79 -15.50
C ASN A 440 -16.18 19.55 -15.13
N ASN A 441 -16.26 19.18 -13.85
CA ASN A 441 -17.05 18.01 -13.44
C ASN A 441 -16.61 16.73 -14.20
N THR A 442 -15.30 16.52 -14.33
CA THR A 442 -14.75 15.25 -14.84
C THR A 442 -14.97 14.17 -13.79
N PRO A 443 -15.45 12.97 -14.15
CA PRO A 443 -15.55 11.87 -13.20
C PRO A 443 -14.18 11.45 -12.66
N TYR A 444 -14.11 11.19 -11.35
CA TYR A 444 -12.97 10.62 -10.65
C TYR A 444 -13.36 9.30 -9.99
N THR A 445 -12.41 8.39 -9.85
CA THR A 445 -12.48 7.34 -8.82
C THR A 445 -11.76 7.86 -7.58
N VAL A 446 -12.37 7.72 -6.41
CA VAL A 446 -11.85 8.22 -5.14
C VAL A 446 -11.69 7.07 -4.15
N LEU A 447 -10.51 6.99 -3.55
CA LEU A 447 -10.19 6.14 -2.41
C LEU A 447 -9.99 7.02 -1.18
N ALA A 448 -10.75 6.79 -0.12
CA ALA A 448 -10.66 7.52 1.14
C ALA A 448 -10.34 6.59 2.32
N ILE A 449 -9.29 6.89 3.09
CA ILE A 449 -8.89 6.13 4.29
C ILE A 449 -9.29 6.95 5.52
N ARG A 450 -9.94 6.33 6.51
CA ARG A 450 -10.34 6.99 7.75
C ARG A 450 -9.80 6.29 8.99
N GLY A 451 -9.24 7.10 9.90
CA GLY A 451 -8.85 6.67 11.25
C GLY A 451 -7.80 5.56 11.28
N MET A 452 -6.91 5.48 10.29
CA MET A 452 -5.93 4.40 10.23
C MET A 452 -4.88 4.57 11.33
N ASN A 453 -4.74 3.54 12.15
CA ASN A 453 -3.71 3.39 13.16
C ASN A 453 -2.86 2.16 12.83
N PHE A 454 -1.57 2.38 12.67
CA PHE A 454 -0.56 1.33 12.60
C PHE A 454 0.36 1.53 13.79
N SER A 455 0.21 0.74 14.85
CA SER A 455 0.94 0.95 16.11
C SER A 455 1.95 -0.16 16.31
N ALA A 456 2.98 -0.16 15.47
CA ALA A 456 3.95 -1.23 15.39
C ALA A 456 5.39 -0.71 15.32
N LEU A 457 6.28 -1.36 16.06
CA LEU A 457 7.73 -1.20 15.93
C LEU A 457 8.40 -2.55 15.76
N SER A 458 9.38 -2.59 14.87
CA SER A 458 10.27 -3.73 14.75
C SER A 458 11.38 -3.63 15.79
N ARG A 459 11.73 -4.77 16.40
CA ARG A 459 12.90 -4.92 17.28
C ARG A 459 14.03 -5.69 16.61
N ARG A 460 13.81 -6.10 15.35
CA ARG A 460 14.70 -6.98 14.60
C ARG A 460 14.67 -6.63 13.12
N GLY A 461 15.75 -6.01 12.66
CA GLY A 461 16.04 -5.75 11.26
C GLY A 461 16.96 -6.82 10.68
N GLN A 462 16.78 -7.14 9.40
CA GLN A 462 17.66 -8.03 8.67
C GLN A 462 17.73 -7.59 7.21
N PHE A 463 18.93 -7.54 6.65
CA PHE A 463 19.08 -7.31 5.21
C PHE A 463 18.76 -8.60 4.46
N ILE A 464 18.02 -8.47 3.36
CA ILE A 464 17.63 -9.56 2.47
C ILE A 464 18.12 -9.25 1.05
N TYR A 465 18.35 -10.31 0.28
CA TYR A 465 18.73 -10.23 -1.13
C TYR A 465 17.82 -11.14 -1.96
N THR A 466 17.33 -10.61 -3.08
CA THR A 466 16.69 -11.40 -4.13
C THR A 466 17.75 -11.77 -5.15
N ASP A 467 17.98 -13.05 -5.39
CA ASP A 467 19.00 -13.50 -6.36
C ASP A 467 18.55 -13.39 -7.83
N ALA A 468 19.36 -13.90 -8.75
CA ALA A 468 19.07 -13.90 -10.19
C ALA A 468 17.85 -14.75 -10.59
N ASN A 469 17.47 -15.72 -9.75
CA ASN A 469 16.33 -16.63 -9.95
C ASN A 469 15.08 -16.17 -9.17
N GLY A 470 15.14 -15.04 -8.47
CA GLY A 470 14.02 -14.53 -7.68
C GLY A 470 13.96 -15.09 -6.26
N VAL A 471 14.96 -15.84 -5.80
CA VAL A 471 14.99 -16.40 -4.43
C VAL A 471 15.35 -15.31 -3.43
N VAL A 472 14.51 -15.14 -2.41
CA VAL A 472 14.69 -14.14 -1.35
C VAL A 472 15.28 -14.79 -0.11
N SER A 473 16.50 -14.39 0.24
CA SER A 473 17.22 -14.91 1.41
C SER A 473 17.81 -13.81 2.27
N PRO A 474 17.92 -14.00 3.61
CA PRO A 474 18.68 -13.10 4.44
C PRO A 474 20.18 -13.12 4.14
N VAL A 475 20.83 -11.95 4.20
CA VAL A 475 22.27 -11.78 3.97
C VAL A 475 23.02 -11.17 5.15
N SER A 476 22.31 -10.73 6.19
CA SER A 476 22.88 -10.32 7.46
C SER A 476 22.48 -11.28 8.59
N THR A 477 23.27 -11.32 9.66
CA THR A 477 22.83 -11.95 10.90
C THR A 477 21.59 -11.25 11.44
N THR A 478 20.81 -11.98 12.22
CA THR A 478 19.68 -11.44 12.95
C THR A 478 20.17 -10.46 14.01
N THR A 479 19.75 -9.21 13.91
CA THR A 479 20.31 -8.10 14.69
C THR A 479 19.32 -7.53 15.71
N LYS A 480 19.79 -6.78 16.71
CA LYS A 480 18.95 -6.21 17.80
C LYS A 480 18.60 -4.74 17.59
N TRP A 481 18.43 -4.31 16.35
CA TRP A 481 17.86 -2.99 16.02
C TRP A 481 16.55 -3.18 15.26
N GLY A 482 15.76 -2.12 15.15
CA GLY A 482 14.65 -2.12 14.23
C GLY A 482 14.16 -0.72 13.90
N LEU A 483 13.08 -0.66 13.14
CA LEU A 483 12.46 0.59 12.70
C LEU A 483 11.05 0.67 13.27
N GLY A 484 10.73 1.80 13.90
CA GLY A 484 9.39 2.19 14.27
C GLY A 484 8.84 3.18 13.26
N LEU A 485 7.77 2.78 12.57
CA LEU A 485 6.96 3.66 11.71
C LEU A 485 5.52 3.70 12.20
N PRO A 486 5.25 3.97 13.50
CA PRO A 486 3.87 4.02 13.95
C PRO A 486 3.16 5.20 13.27
N ILE A 487 1.90 5.00 12.92
CA ILE A 487 1.02 5.98 12.30
C ILE A 487 -0.23 6.06 13.16
N TYR A 488 -0.60 7.28 13.56
CA TYR A 488 -1.76 7.56 14.40
C TYR A 488 -2.77 8.45 13.65
N ASN A 489 -4.02 7.98 13.64
CA ASN A 489 -5.18 8.66 13.07
C ASN A 489 -4.93 9.22 11.65
N LEU A 490 -4.39 8.37 10.76
CA LEU A 490 -4.19 8.75 9.37
C LEU A 490 -5.53 8.82 8.65
N ASN A 491 -5.74 9.95 7.99
CA ASN A 491 -6.82 10.18 7.06
C ASN A 491 -6.23 10.52 5.70
N ALA A 492 -6.77 9.94 4.63
CA ALA A 492 -6.33 10.24 3.28
C ALA A 492 -7.48 10.24 2.29
N ASN A 493 -7.37 11.03 1.22
CA ASN A 493 -8.17 10.88 0.00
C ASN A 493 -7.22 10.85 -1.20
N PHE A 494 -7.50 9.96 -2.15
CA PHE A 494 -6.84 9.91 -3.44
C PHE A 494 -7.90 9.83 -4.53
N ALA A 495 -8.00 10.87 -5.35
CA ALA A 495 -8.88 10.93 -6.50
C ALA A 495 -8.04 10.74 -7.77
N PHE A 496 -8.49 9.85 -8.66
CA PHE A 496 -7.84 9.57 -9.94
C PHE A 496 -8.82 9.76 -11.11
N SER A 497 -8.34 10.34 -12.20
CA SER A 497 -9.09 10.46 -13.46
C SER A 497 -8.18 10.17 -14.65
N PRO A 498 -8.73 9.64 -15.76
CA PRO A 498 -7.94 9.46 -16.97
C PRO A 498 -7.65 10.82 -17.60
N ARG A 499 -6.43 11.01 -18.10
CA ARG A 499 -5.99 12.28 -18.68
C ARG A 499 -5.19 12.05 -19.95
N LEU A 500 -5.48 12.84 -20.98
CA LEU A 500 -4.60 12.97 -22.14
C LEU A 500 -3.79 14.25 -22.01
N SER A 501 -2.47 14.12 -22.11
CA SER A 501 -1.56 15.25 -21.90
C SER A 501 -1.60 16.26 -23.06
N ASN A 502 -1.70 17.55 -22.74
CA ASN A 502 -1.69 18.66 -23.71
C ASN A 502 -0.48 19.59 -23.53
N GLY A 503 0.69 19.04 -23.19
CA GLY A 503 1.92 19.82 -23.05
C GLY A 503 1.87 20.81 -21.89
N SER A 504 2.58 21.92 -22.08
CA SER A 504 2.67 23.01 -21.09
C SER A 504 1.31 23.58 -20.68
N ALA A 505 0.31 23.56 -21.57
CA ALA A 505 -1.04 24.03 -21.25
C ALA A 505 -1.71 23.18 -20.16
N SER A 506 -1.34 21.91 -20.07
CA SER A 506 -1.76 20.97 -19.03
C SER A 506 -0.83 20.95 -17.81
N GLY A 507 0.32 21.63 -17.87
CA GLY A 507 1.34 21.56 -16.83
C GLY A 507 2.02 20.20 -16.73
N ASP A 508 2.02 19.40 -17.81
CA ASP A 508 2.56 18.05 -17.83
C ASP A 508 3.98 18.03 -18.41
N TYR A 509 4.92 17.48 -17.64
CA TYR A 509 6.33 17.49 -17.96
C TYR A 509 7.00 16.14 -17.72
N LEU A 510 8.09 15.93 -18.47
CA LEU A 510 9.14 14.93 -18.22
C LEU A 510 10.28 15.60 -17.47
N VAL A 511 10.90 14.91 -16.51
CA VAL A 511 12.10 15.41 -15.83
C VAL A 511 13.30 14.51 -16.13
N ALA A 512 14.40 15.14 -16.54
CA ALA A 512 15.63 14.46 -16.87
C ALA A 512 16.85 15.37 -16.71
N TYR A 513 18.03 14.75 -16.66
CA TYR A 513 19.28 15.48 -16.89
C TYR A 513 19.39 15.86 -18.37
N ASN A 514 19.72 17.12 -18.61
CA ASN A 514 20.13 17.65 -19.90
C ASN A 514 21.41 18.46 -19.69
N ASN A 515 22.51 18.06 -20.33
CA ASN A 515 23.83 18.68 -20.18
C ASN A 515 24.27 18.86 -18.71
N GLY A 516 24.02 17.86 -17.87
CA GLY A 516 24.39 17.87 -16.44
C GLY A 516 23.48 18.70 -15.53
N VAL A 517 22.39 19.28 -16.06
CA VAL A 517 21.39 20.04 -15.29
C VAL A 517 20.05 19.33 -15.35
N ILE A 518 19.32 19.30 -14.24
CA ILE A 518 17.95 18.76 -14.21
C ILE A 518 17.01 19.76 -14.86
N GLN A 519 16.29 19.32 -15.88
CA GLN A 519 15.39 20.12 -16.70
C GLN A 519 14.03 19.43 -16.84
N LYS A 520 12.98 20.25 -17.03
CA LYS A 520 11.63 19.76 -17.35
C LYS A 520 11.29 20.04 -18.81
N THR A 521 10.74 19.06 -19.52
CA THR A 521 10.33 19.17 -20.94
C THR A 521 8.85 18.85 -21.07
N ALA A 522 8.09 19.69 -21.75
CA ALA A 522 6.65 19.48 -21.92
C ALA A 522 6.37 18.22 -22.76
N ILE A 523 5.32 17.48 -22.41
CA ILE A 523 4.90 16.29 -23.14
C ILE A 523 3.45 16.40 -23.59
N SER A 524 3.14 15.97 -24.80
CA SER A 524 1.79 16.03 -25.38
C SER A 524 1.42 14.71 -26.03
N GLY A 525 0.15 14.32 -25.95
CA GLY A 525 -0.36 13.07 -26.51
C GLY A 525 -0.15 11.82 -25.63
N SER A 526 0.51 11.98 -24.48
CA SER A 526 0.71 10.90 -23.49
C SER A 526 -0.56 10.63 -22.68
N GLU A 527 -0.92 9.35 -22.52
CA GLU A 527 -1.90 8.89 -21.55
C GLU A 527 -1.33 9.02 -20.15
N ARG A 528 -2.06 9.69 -19.26
CA ARG A 528 -1.67 9.95 -17.88
C ARG A 528 -2.82 9.68 -16.93
N ILE A 529 -2.47 9.46 -15.68
CA ILE A 529 -3.40 9.45 -14.54
C ILE A 529 -3.41 10.85 -13.96
N GLY A 530 -4.50 11.60 -14.14
CA GLY A 530 -4.76 12.80 -13.36
C GLY A 530 -5.03 12.41 -11.91
N PHE A 531 -4.49 13.14 -10.95
CA PHE A 531 -4.71 12.84 -9.53
C PHE A 531 -4.87 14.09 -8.66
N SER A 532 -5.58 13.91 -7.56
CA SER A 532 -5.58 14.79 -6.40
C SER A 532 -5.42 13.91 -5.16
N GLY A 533 -4.38 14.14 -4.38
CA GLY A 533 -4.08 13.36 -3.19
C GLY A 533 -3.90 14.26 -1.98
N SER A 534 -4.51 13.88 -0.87
CA SER A 534 -4.21 14.49 0.43
C SER A 534 -4.13 13.45 1.53
N ILE A 535 -3.15 13.64 2.42
CA ILE A 535 -2.85 12.75 3.55
C ILE A 535 -2.65 13.64 4.78
N SER A 536 -3.27 13.26 5.90
CA SER A 536 -3.01 13.88 7.19
C SER A 536 -2.86 12.84 8.29
N THR A 537 -1.94 13.09 9.21
CA THR A 537 -1.67 12.27 10.40
C THR A 537 -1.74 13.14 11.64
N GLN A 538 -2.10 12.54 12.77
CA GLN A 538 -1.99 13.18 14.08
C GLN A 538 -0.68 12.79 14.76
N GLY A 539 -0.05 13.75 15.42
CA GLY A 539 1.24 13.56 16.06
C GLY A 539 1.17 12.58 17.22
N VAL A 540 0.31 12.80 18.20
CA VAL A 540 0.23 12.00 19.42
C VAL A 540 -1.20 11.91 19.96
N SER A 541 -1.56 10.79 20.60
CA SER A 541 -2.83 10.68 21.32
C SER A 541 -2.79 11.46 22.65
N SER A 542 -3.95 11.82 23.18
CA SER A 542 -4.06 12.61 24.41
C SER A 542 -3.45 11.94 25.65
N ASP A 543 -3.38 10.60 25.66
CA ASP A 543 -2.78 9.79 26.71
C ASP A 543 -1.30 9.43 26.44
N GLY A 544 -0.74 9.85 25.30
CA GLY A 544 0.64 9.54 24.90
C GLY A 544 0.89 8.10 24.42
N SER A 545 -0.14 7.25 24.37
CA SER A 545 0.01 5.82 24.05
C SER A 545 0.24 5.54 22.55
N LYS A 546 -0.15 6.48 21.68
CA LYS A 546 -0.02 6.39 20.23
C LYS A 546 0.71 7.62 19.70
N SER A 547 1.48 7.44 18.64
CA SER A 547 2.19 8.53 17.96
C SER A 547 2.37 8.21 16.49
N THR A 548 2.40 9.26 15.64
CA THR A 548 2.97 9.18 14.30
C THR A 548 4.46 9.50 14.39
N SER A 549 5.32 8.54 14.06
CA SER A 549 6.78 8.68 14.25
C SER A 549 7.58 7.94 13.19
N ILE A 550 8.82 8.40 12.97
CA ILE A 550 9.88 7.71 12.21
C ILE A 550 11.09 7.61 13.14
N ILE A 551 11.27 6.45 13.76
CA ILE A 551 12.27 6.25 14.81
C ILE A 551 13.08 4.98 14.57
N LEU A 552 14.40 5.10 14.75
CA LEU A 552 15.30 3.97 14.82
C LEU A 552 15.31 3.44 16.25
N ILE A 553 15.18 2.13 16.42
CA ILE A 553 15.10 1.46 17.73
C ILE A 553 16.37 0.65 17.98
N ASP A 554 16.94 0.81 19.18
CA ASP A 554 17.91 -0.13 19.74
C ASP A 554 17.19 -1.09 20.70
N GLY A 555 17.02 -2.33 20.24
CA GLY A 555 16.45 -3.45 20.98
C GLY A 555 17.48 -4.26 21.76
N GLY A 556 18.68 -3.73 22.01
CA GLY A 556 19.75 -4.37 22.75
C GLY A 556 19.33 -4.80 24.17
N ALA A 557 19.92 -5.88 24.68
CA ALA A 557 19.55 -6.42 25.99
C ALA A 557 19.92 -5.48 27.15
N ASN A 558 19.00 -5.31 28.09
CA ASN A 558 19.24 -4.61 29.35
C ASN A 558 19.49 -5.64 30.47
N ALA A 559 20.75 -5.76 30.89
CA ALA A 559 21.14 -6.66 31.98
C ALA A 559 20.42 -6.37 33.31
N ASN A 560 19.98 -5.11 33.51
CA ASN A 560 19.23 -4.70 34.69
C ASN A 560 17.73 -4.98 34.56
N ASP A 561 17.28 -5.61 33.48
CA ASP A 561 15.87 -5.91 33.20
C ASP A 561 15.67 -7.36 32.70
N ASN A 562 16.35 -8.34 33.28
CA ASN A 562 16.27 -9.74 32.85
C ASN A 562 16.59 -9.95 31.36
N ASN A 563 17.49 -9.12 30.81
CA ASN A 563 17.82 -9.08 29.38
C ASN A 563 16.66 -8.73 28.44
N ASN A 564 15.59 -8.14 28.96
CA ASN A 564 14.59 -7.48 28.13
C ASN A 564 15.24 -6.33 27.33
N PRO A 565 14.64 -5.92 26.21
CA PRO A 565 15.19 -4.84 25.40
C PRO A 565 15.31 -3.51 26.14
N THR A 566 16.35 -2.75 25.81
CA THR A 566 16.63 -1.42 26.40
C THR A 566 15.68 -0.35 25.88
N ASP A 567 15.32 -0.44 24.60
CA ASP A 567 14.36 0.46 23.93
C ASP A 567 14.78 1.92 23.88
N TYR A 568 16.05 2.14 23.49
CA TYR A 568 16.42 3.46 23.02
C TYR A 568 15.82 3.73 21.65
N TYR A 569 15.54 5.00 21.41
CA TYR A 569 15.15 5.46 20.10
C TYR A 569 15.81 6.78 19.74
N VAL A 570 15.95 7.03 18.44
CA VAL A 570 16.27 8.34 17.88
C VAL A 570 15.48 8.55 16.60
N GLY A 571 14.97 9.75 16.38
CA GLY A 571 14.30 10.09 15.14
C GLY A 571 13.29 11.22 15.29
N LEU A 572 12.34 11.27 14.35
CA LEU A 572 11.24 12.21 14.38
C LEU A 572 10.04 11.55 15.04
N ARG A 573 9.47 12.20 16.06
CA ARG A 573 8.22 11.77 16.70
C ARG A 573 7.18 12.86 16.69
N ASN A 574 5.95 12.46 16.99
CA ASN A 574 4.78 13.34 17.04
C ASN A 574 4.61 14.17 15.77
N ILE A 575 4.59 13.46 14.63
CA ILE A 575 4.49 14.07 13.31
C ILE A 575 3.02 14.38 13.00
N ASP A 576 2.62 15.62 13.27
CA ASP A 576 1.41 16.20 12.70
C ASP A 576 1.71 16.65 11.27
N MET A 577 1.00 16.10 10.29
CA MET A 577 1.29 16.35 8.88
C MET A 577 0.02 16.61 8.08
N LEU A 578 0.17 17.45 7.06
CA LEU A 578 -0.74 17.59 5.94
C LEU A 578 0.06 17.63 4.64
N LEU A 579 -0.18 16.66 3.76
CA LEU A 579 0.24 16.70 2.37
C LEU A 579 -1.03 16.90 1.54
N ASN A 580 -1.01 17.84 0.61
CA ASN A 580 -2.11 18.05 -0.34
C ASN A 580 -1.51 18.44 -1.69
N GLY A 581 -1.81 17.68 -2.73
CA GLY A 581 -1.24 17.90 -4.05
C GLY A 581 -2.18 17.46 -5.17
N THR A 582 -2.15 18.18 -6.29
CA THR A 582 -2.97 17.87 -7.46
C THR A 582 -2.11 17.97 -8.71
N GLY A 583 -2.35 17.05 -9.66
CA GLY A 583 -1.45 16.88 -10.78
C GLY A 583 -1.76 15.73 -11.72
N SER A 584 -0.72 15.24 -12.39
CA SER A 584 -0.77 14.05 -13.24
C SER A 584 0.48 13.20 -13.07
N MET A 585 0.34 11.90 -13.31
CA MET A 585 1.46 10.96 -13.41
C MET A 585 1.38 10.19 -14.73
N GLY A 586 2.53 9.92 -15.33
CA GLY A 586 2.64 9.16 -16.57
C GLY A 586 3.86 8.24 -16.58
N PHE A 587 3.79 7.21 -17.41
CA PHE A 587 4.90 6.27 -17.65
C PHE A 587 5.62 6.64 -18.94
N GLU A 588 6.70 7.41 -18.84
CA GLU A 588 7.41 7.91 -20.02
C GLU A 588 8.92 7.78 -19.89
N ASN A 589 9.57 7.41 -21.01
CA ASN A 589 11.00 7.15 -21.12
C ASN A 589 11.52 6.15 -20.07
N GLY A 590 10.72 5.13 -19.74
CA GLY A 590 11.06 4.17 -18.70
C GLY A 590 11.20 4.81 -17.31
N ARG A 591 10.43 5.87 -17.02
CA ARG A 591 10.33 6.53 -15.71
C ARG A 591 8.87 6.77 -15.33
N ILE A 592 8.62 6.94 -14.04
CA ILE A 592 7.34 7.48 -13.55
C ILE A 592 7.53 8.98 -13.42
N ASN A 593 6.91 9.78 -14.30
CA ASN A 593 6.98 11.23 -14.23
C ASN A 593 5.72 11.77 -13.56
N VAL A 594 5.91 12.69 -12.63
CA VAL A 594 4.86 13.30 -11.84
C VAL A 594 4.94 14.81 -11.99
N SER A 595 3.83 15.42 -12.38
CA SER A 595 3.66 16.86 -12.51
C SER A 595 2.60 17.34 -11.55
N MET A 596 2.99 18.15 -10.56
CA MET A 596 2.12 18.72 -9.53
C MET A 596 2.14 20.25 -9.61
N PRO A 597 1.25 20.87 -10.41
CA PRO A 597 1.09 22.33 -10.43
C PRO A 597 0.59 22.90 -9.11
N LYS A 598 0.10 22.08 -8.19
CA LYS A 598 -0.20 22.46 -6.81
C LYS A 598 0.32 21.40 -5.87
N LEU A 599 1.15 21.82 -4.92
CA LEU A 599 1.67 21.01 -3.83
C LEU A 599 1.68 21.87 -2.57
N LEU A 600 1.23 21.30 -1.47
CA LEU A 600 1.40 21.78 -0.10
C LEU A 600 1.94 20.63 0.73
N MET A 601 3.04 20.89 1.42
CA MET A 601 3.64 20.04 2.43
C MET A 601 3.71 20.84 3.72
N ALA A 602 2.95 20.44 4.73
CA ALA A 602 2.98 21.05 6.04
C ALA A 602 3.21 20.00 7.12
N MET A 603 4.10 20.28 8.06
CA MET A 603 4.49 19.36 9.11
C MET A 603 4.88 20.10 10.39
N SER A 604 4.50 19.55 11.53
CA SER A 604 5.05 19.84 12.85
C SER A 604 5.52 18.53 13.47
N ALA A 605 6.77 18.46 13.90
CA ALA A 605 7.37 17.25 14.46
C ALA A 605 8.41 17.59 15.53
N GLN A 606 8.86 16.58 16.26
CA GLN A 606 9.91 16.69 17.27
C GLN A 606 11.07 15.76 16.89
N LEU A 607 12.28 16.31 16.77
CA LEU A 607 13.51 15.52 16.75
C LEU A 607 13.83 15.12 18.19
N ALA A 608 13.85 13.81 18.47
CA ALA A 608 14.00 13.29 19.82
C ALA A 608 14.96 12.10 19.88
N ALA A 609 15.59 11.92 21.03
CA ALA A 609 16.44 10.77 21.34
C ALA A 609 16.28 10.41 22.82
N GLY A 610 15.85 9.18 23.12
CA GLY A 610 15.49 8.80 24.48
C GLY A 610 15.09 7.35 24.62
N TYR A 611 14.29 7.05 25.65
CA TYR A 611 13.72 5.73 25.90
C TYR A 611 12.27 5.68 25.42
N LEU A 612 11.84 4.55 24.84
CA LEU A 612 10.42 4.35 24.52
C LEU A 612 9.56 4.40 25.79
N PRO A 613 8.28 4.79 25.69
CA PRO A 613 7.40 4.82 26.84
C PRO A 613 7.32 3.46 27.56
N GLY A 614 7.45 3.48 28.89
CA GLY A 614 7.47 2.28 29.74
C GLY A 614 8.76 1.46 29.72
N ALA A 615 9.80 1.88 28.99
CA ALA A 615 11.09 1.21 28.99
C ALA A 615 11.81 1.39 30.34
N LYS A 616 12.57 0.36 30.76
CA LYS A 616 13.38 0.42 31.98
C LYS A 616 14.73 1.03 31.67
N TYR A 617 15.15 2.00 32.47
CA TYR A 617 16.46 2.63 32.32
C TYR A 617 17.60 1.63 32.58
N LYS A 618 18.70 1.74 31.83
CA LYS A 618 19.92 0.97 32.11
C LYS A 618 20.48 1.31 33.49
N THR A 619 20.44 2.59 33.87
CA THR A 619 20.83 3.05 35.20
C THR A 619 19.65 3.80 35.78
N CYS A 620 19.10 3.32 36.90
CA CYS A 620 18.04 4.03 37.60
C CYS A 620 18.57 5.40 38.08
N PRO A 621 17.89 6.50 37.76
CA PRO A 621 18.21 7.79 38.33
C PRO A 621 18.13 7.76 39.86
N SER A 622 18.98 8.54 40.54
CA SER A 622 19.04 8.57 42.01
C SER A 622 17.85 9.29 42.65
N SER A 623 17.12 10.12 41.90
CA SER A 623 16.03 10.98 42.39
C SER A 623 14.70 10.81 41.63
N SER A 624 14.57 9.80 40.76
CA SER A 624 13.33 9.50 40.02
C SER A 624 13.13 7.99 39.83
N GLY A 625 12.04 7.58 39.17
CA GLY A 625 11.74 6.17 38.91
C GLY A 625 12.72 5.52 37.93
N CYS A 626 12.77 4.19 37.95
CA CYS A 626 13.60 3.35 37.10
C CYS A 626 13.06 3.16 35.67
N TYR A 627 11.95 3.81 35.31
CA TYR A 627 11.28 3.62 34.02
C TYR A 627 10.87 4.95 33.39
N ALA A 628 10.82 4.98 32.06
CA ALA A 628 10.19 6.06 31.32
C ALA A 628 8.68 6.01 31.49
N SER A 629 8.04 7.16 31.75
CA SER A 629 6.58 7.26 31.86
C SER A 629 5.89 6.72 30.59
N SER A 630 4.73 6.08 30.74
CA SER A 630 3.94 5.60 29.61
C SER A 630 3.38 6.73 28.74
N ASP A 631 3.32 7.96 29.26
CA ASP A 631 2.90 9.17 28.53
C ASP A 631 4.08 10.00 28.00
N SER A 632 5.30 9.45 27.95
CA SER A 632 6.53 10.21 27.66
C SER A 632 6.48 10.97 26.33
N PHE A 633 5.71 10.50 25.35
CA PHE A 633 5.52 11.24 24.10
C PHE A 633 4.71 12.53 24.23
N THR A 634 4.01 12.76 25.34
CA THR A 634 3.40 14.06 25.65
C THR A 634 4.35 15.03 26.34
N LYS A 635 5.54 14.55 26.74
CA LYS A 635 6.57 15.34 27.45
C LYS A 635 7.69 15.75 26.49
N ASN A 636 8.51 16.71 26.92
CA ASN A 636 9.64 17.23 26.14
C ASN A 636 11.02 16.80 26.68
N TYR A 637 11.10 15.87 27.63
CA TYR A 637 12.35 15.53 28.33
C TYR A 637 13.44 14.90 27.44
N ASP A 638 13.05 14.33 26.31
CA ASP A 638 13.92 13.66 25.33
C ASP A 638 13.92 14.36 23.96
N VAL A 639 13.30 15.55 23.87
CA VAL A 639 13.22 16.34 22.63
C VAL A 639 14.47 17.20 22.51
N LEU A 640 15.14 17.10 21.37
CA LEU A 640 16.32 17.91 21.03
C LEU A 640 15.92 19.23 20.37
N ALA A 641 14.93 19.19 19.48
CA ALA A 641 14.33 20.36 18.84
C ALA A 641 12.96 20.00 18.26
N ALA A 642 12.05 20.97 18.22
CA ALA A 642 10.85 20.87 17.38
C ALA A 642 11.10 21.48 16.00
N ILE A 643 10.48 20.90 14.98
CA ILE A 643 10.63 21.29 13.58
C ILE A 643 9.25 21.60 13.02
N LYS A 644 9.08 22.80 12.46
CA LYS A 644 7.87 23.20 11.73
C LYS A 644 8.25 23.50 10.29
N LEU A 645 7.44 23.02 9.36
CA LEU A 645 7.70 23.16 7.94
C LEU A 645 6.39 23.44 7.19
N ARG A 646 6.38 24.46 6.34
CA ARG A 646 5.37 24.70 5.31
C ARG A 646 6.09 24.95 4.00
N LEU A 647 5.90 24.09 3.02
CA LEU A 647 6.42 24.24 1.66
C LEU A 647 5.29 24.05 0.67
N ALA A 648 5.02 25.07 -0.13
CA ALA A 648 3.94 25.09 -1.08
C ALA A 648 4.36 25.76 -2.40
N GLY A 649 3.80 25.26 -3.48
CA GLY A 649 4.11 25.69 -4.83
C GLY A 649 3.87 24.58 -5.83
N GLN A 650 4.83 24.35 -6.71
CA GLN A 650 4.73 23.36 -7.78
C GLN A 650 5.92 22.42 -7.77
N ALA A 651 5.70 21.16 -8.13
CA ALA A 651 6.78 20.19 -8.26
C ALA A 651 6.64 19.39 -9.55
N ASN A 652 7.75 19.16 -10.23
CA ASN A 652 7.84 18.20 -11.32
C ASN A 652 8.99 17.26 -10.99
N PHE A 653 8.73 15.96 -10.99
CA PHE A 653 9.76 14.99 -10.63
C PHE A 653 9.57 13.67 -11.36
N SER A 654 10.66 12.89 -11.41
CA SER A 654 10.67 11.55 -11.97
C SER A 654 11.21 10.58 -10.95
N ILE A 655 10.50 9.47 -10.78
CA ILE A 655 11.04 8.27 -10.13
C ILE A 655 11.76 7.49 -11.22
N ILE A 656 13.06 7.27 -11.01
CA ILE A 656 13.89 6.50 -11.92
C ILE A 656 14.02 5.10 -11.29
N PRO A 657 13.45 4.07 -11.94
CA PRO A 657 13.61 2.69 -11.50
C PRO A 657 15.08 2.28 -11.41
N LEU A 658 15.35 1.25 -10.64
CA LEU A 658 16.66 0.61 -10.52
C LEU A 658 17.18 0.19 -11.91
N SER A 659 18.22 0.86 -12.39
CA SER A 659 18.81 0.64 -13.70
C SER A 659 20.28 0.21 -13.56
N LEU A 660 20.47 -1.08 -13.27
CA LEU A 660 21.79 -1.71 -13.19
C LEU A 660 22.25 -2.23 -14.55
N THR A 661 23.54 -2.07 -14.83
CA THR A 661 24.25 -2.65 -15.98
C THR A 661 25.23 -3.73 -15.52
N ALA A 662 25.78 -4.52 -16.44
CA ALA A 662 26.74 -5.57 -16.10
C ALA A 662 27.96 -5.06 -15.30
N SER A 663 28.38 -3.81 -15.51
CA SER A 663 29.48 -3.19 -14.76
C SER A 663 29.12 -2.78 -13.33
N ASP A 664 27.83 -2.77 -12.97
CA ASP A 664 27.35 -2.41 -11.64
C ASP A 664 27.29 -3.61 -10.69
N TYR A 665 27.62 -4.82 -11.16
CA TYR A 665 27.67 -6.04 -10.36
C TYR A 665 29.11 -6.44 -10.02
N ASN A 666 29.25 -7.08 -8.86
CA ASN A 666 30.43 -7.83 -8.47
C ASN A 666 30.53 -9.15 -9.28
N SER A 667 31.66 -9.84 -9.21
CA SER A 667 31.85 -11.13 -9.90
C SER A 667 30.92 -12.24 -9.39
N ASP A 668 30.37 -12.10 -8.18
CA ASP A 668 29.40 -13.02 -7.58
C ASP A 668 27.94 -12.72 -7.96
N GLY A 669 27.70 -11.73 -8.83
CA GLY A 669 26.35 -11.33 -9.27
C GLY A 669 25.61 -10.40 -8.31
N THR A 670 26.22 -9.99 -7.19
CA THR A 670 25.61 -9.00 -6.29
C THR A 670 25.83 -7.56 -6.77
N PRO A 671 24.90 -6.62 -6.53
CA PRO A 671 25.13 -5.21 -6.82
C PRO A 671 26.33 -4.66 -6.04
N LYS A 672 27.18 -3.85 -6.69
CA LYS A 672 28.21 -3.05 -6.02
C LYS A 672 27.57 -2.07 -5.02
N GLU A 673 28.35 -1.62 -4.03
CA GLU A 673 27.89 -0.57 -3.11
C GLU A 673 27.34 0.65 -3.88
N ASP A 674 26.27 1.22 -3.36
CA ASP A 674 25.59 2.42 -3.89
C ASP A 674 24.85 2.25 -5.22
N LYS A 675 24.85 1.04 -5.78
CA LYS A 675 24.17 0.76 -7.05
C LYS A 675 22.72 0.33 -6.88
N ASN A 676 22.42 -0.42 -5.82
CA ASN A 676 21.04 -0.79 -5.50
C ASN A 676 20.28 0.40 -4.90
N ALA A 677 19.81 1.29 -5.78
CA ALA A 677 19.26 2.57 -5.42
C ALA A 677 17.94 2.89 -6.13
N LEU A 678 17.00 3.46 -5.39
CA LEU A 678 15.82 4.14 -5.95
C LEU A 678 16.13 5.63 -6.05
N ASN A 679 16.03 6.18 -7.25
CA ASN A 679 16.44 7.55 -7.53
C ASN A 679 15.22 8.43 -7.82
N PHE A 680 15.25 9.65 -7.31
CA PHE A 680 14.21 10.66 -7.45
C PHE A 680 14.86 11.98 -7.86
N ILE A 681 14.54 12.46 -9.05
CA ILE A 681 15.03 13.74 -9.55
C ILE A 681 13.85 14.67 -9.82
N GLY A 682 14.03 15.96 -9.60
CA GLY A 682 12.92 16.89 -9.77
C GLY A 682 13.29 18.35 -9.66
N LEU A 683 12.28 19.20 -9.83
CA LEU A 683 12.30 20.61 -9.53
C LEU A 683 11.12 20.93 -8.60
N LEU A 684 11.42 21.68 -7.54
CA LEU A 684 10.46 22.29 -6.65
C LEU A 684 10.50 23.80 -6.85
N GLU A 685 9.37 24.39 -7.20
CA GLU A 685 9.17 25.83 -7.38
C GLU A 685 8.31 26.34 -6.22
N LEU A 686 8.91 27.11 -5.32
CA LEU A 686 8.26 27.62 -4.11
C LEU A 686 7.49 28.91 -4.39
N ASP A 687 6.20 28.93 -4.06
CA ASP A 687 5.30 30.06 -4.34
C ASP A 687 5.45 31.16 -3.28
N LYS A 688 5.75 32.37 -3.74
CA LYS A 688 5.90 33.58 -2.92
C LYS A 688 4.67 34.01 -2.12
N THR A 689 3.50 33.47 -2.43
CA THR A 689 2.23 33.81 -1.78
C THR A 689 1.82 32.83 -0.68
N GLN A 690 2.57 31.74 -0.48
CA GLN A 690 2.16 30.62 0.36
C GLN A 690 2.87 30.55 1.72
N ASN A 691 3.58 31.61 2.11
CA ASN A 691 4.32 31.71 3.38
C ASN A 691 5.17 30.46 3.66
N ASN A 692 6.01 30.07 2.70
CA ASN A 692 6.87 28.91 2.87
C ASN A 692 7.88 29.17 3.98
N SER A 693 7.99 28.25 4.92
CA SER A 693 8.79 28.42 6.12
C SER A 693 9.40 27.10 6.59
N ILE A 694 10.60 27.19 7.15
CA ILE A 694 11.23 26.12 7.92
C ILE A 694 11.69 26.71 9.25
N GLN A 695 11.24 26.15 10.37
CA GLN A 695 11.53 26.69 11.70
C GLN A 695 12.01 25.59 12.64
N LEU A 696 13.00 25.96 13.47
CA LEU A 696 13.49 25.18 14.59
C LEU A 696 13.01 25.84 15.88
N VAL A 697 12.45 25.04 16.78
CA VAL A 697 11.81 25.50 18.01
C VAL A 697 12.51 24.86 19.19
N ASP A 698 12.89 25.68 20.16
CA ASP A 698 13.41 25.22 21.44
C ASP A 698 12.29 24.51 22.22
N PRO A 699 12.49 23.26 22.67
CA PRO A 699 11.45 22.49 23.34
C PRO A 699 11.17 22.92 24.79
N ILE A 700 12.02 23.77 25.39
CA ILE A 700 11.92 24.22 26.78
C ILE A 700 11.07 25.48 26.88
N ASP A 701 11.42 26.52 26.12
CA ASP A 701 10.77 27.83 26.21
C ASP A 701 9.93 28.20 24.97
N GLY A 702 10.06 27.46 23.86
CA GLY A 702 9.35 27.72 22.61
C GLY A 702 10.00 28.81 21.73
N SER A 703 11.16 29.35 22.11
CA SER A 703 11.92 30.27 21.28
C SER A 703 12.19 29.64 19.91
N THR A 704 11.98 30.40 18.84
CA THR A 704 11.98 29.84 17.47
C THR A 704 12.94 30.58 16.56
N MET A 705 13.72 29.84 15.78
CA MET A 705 14.50 30.38 14.65
C MET A 705 13.87 29.93 13.34
N GLY A 706 13.53 30.88 12.48
CA GLY A 706 12.80 30.66 11.24
C GLY A 706 13.55 31.11 9.99
N LEU A 707 13.44 30.30 8.94
CA LEU A 707 13.65 30.70 7.56
C LEU A 707 12.27 30.89 6.95
N ASP A 708 11.80 32.14 6.89
CA ASP A 708 10.44 32.47 6.53
C ASP A 708 10.36 33.14 5.14
N ASN A 709 9.20 32.95 4.50
CA ASN A 709 8.90 33.43 3.15
C ASN A 709 9.93 32.95 2.11
N ILE A 710 10.20 31.65 2.12
CA ILE A 710 11.11 30.98 1.19
C ILE A 710 10.49 30.97 -0.23
N VAL A 711 11.27 31.35 -1.24
CA VAL A 711 10.85 31.40 -2.65
C VAL A 711 11.95 30.91 -3.57
N GLY A 712 11.60 30.58 -4.81
CA GLY A 712 12.55 30.25 -5.87
C GLY A 712 12.54 28.77 -6.24
N THR A 713 13.50 28.36 -7.07
CA THR A 713 13.54 27.02 -7.66
C THR A 713 14.69 26.20 -7.10
N VAL A 714 14.38 24.99 -6.64
CA VAL A 714 15.35 24.00 -6.18
C VAL A 714 15.17 22.74 -7.01
N ALA A 715 16.18 22.38 -7.78
CA ALA A 715 16.25 21.05 -8.36
C ALA A 715 16.79 20.05 -7.32
N PHE A 716 16.23 18.85 -7.26
CA PHE A 716 16.66 17.82 -6.34
C PHE A 716 17.08 16.54 -7.07
N ASP A 717 18.04 15.85 -6.49
CA ASP A 717 18.69 14.64 -6.98
C ASP A 717 18.97 13.75 -5.78
N ASN A 718 17.99 12.93 -5.45
CA ASN A 718 17.96 12.15 -4.22
C ASN A 718 17.99 10.67 -4.55
N LYS A 719 18.75 9.90 -3.77
CA LYS A 719 18.76 8.44 -3.85
C LYS A 719 18.63 7.81 -2.47
N ILE A 720 17.86 6.74 -2.42
CA ILE A 720 17.82 5.83 -1.28
C ILE A 720 18.52 4.55 -1.71
N VAL A 721 19.58 4.20 -1.00
CA VAL A 721 20.45 3.07 -1.30
C VAL A 721 20.24 1.99 -0.25
N VAL A 722 20.07 0.75 -0.67
CA VAL A 722 20.09 -0.41 0.23
C VAL A 722 21.23 -1.32 -0.17
N ASN A 723 22.21 -1.49 0.71
CA ASN A 723 23.35 -2.37 0.53
C ASN A 723 23.17 -3.65 1.38
N SER A 724 24.17 -4.54 1.38
CA SER A 724 24.12 -5.80 2.14
C SER A 724 24.07 -5.64 3.67
N ASN A 725 24.50 -4.49 4.20
CA ASN A 725 24.60 -4.25 5.64
C ASN A 725 24.29 -2.81 6.07
N ASN A 726 23.84 -1.94 5.17
CA ASN A 726 23.57 -0.55 5.47
C ASN A 726 22.50 0.05 4.54
N VAL A 727 21.93 1.17 4.98
CA VAL A 727 21.02 1.99 4.18
C VAL A 727 21.62 3.39 4.04
N GLY A 728 21.70 3.89 2.82
CA GLY A 728 22.19 5.23 2.49
C GLY A 728 21.06 6.15 2.04
N PHE A 729 21.09 7.40 2.50
CA PHE A 729 20.25 8.50 2.02
C PHE A 729 21.19 9.57 1.48
N ASN A 730 21.19 9.77 0.17
CA ASN A 730 22.04 10.78 -0.45
C ASN A 730 21.13 11.81 -1.08
N LEU A 731 21.20 13.03 -0.56
CA LEU A 731 20.36 14.16 -0.92
C LEU A 731 21.19 15.18 -1.69
N GLY A 732 20.70 15.63 -2.83
CA GLY A 732 21.33 16.65 -3.66
C GLY A 732 20.34 17.75 -3.99
N PHE A 733 20.68 19.01 -3.70
CA PHE A 733 19.87 20.18 -3.99
C PHE A 733 20.66 21.17 -4.83
N ASN A 734 20.18 21.48 -6.03
CA ASN A 734 20.72 22.48 -6.93
C ASN A 734 19.81 23.72 -6.89
N PHE A 735 20.31 24.80 -6.31
CA PHE A 735 19.58 26.06 -6.21
C PHE A 735 19.69 26.85 -7.51
N ASN A 736 18.59 27.45 -7.96
CA ASN A 736 18.52 28.22 -9.21
C ASN A 736 19.17 27.46 -10.39
N PRO A 737 18.65 26.27 -10.76
CA PRO A 737 19.31 25.39 -11.73
C PRO A 737 19.51 26.05 -13.11
N ASN A 738 18.60 26.95 -13.52
CA ASN A 738 18.70 27.68 -14.79
C ASN A 738 19.52 28.98 -14.70
N LYS A 739 19.98 29.36 -13.51
CA LYS A 739 20.76 30.58 -13.26
C LYS A 739 20.05 31.85 -13.75
N THR A 740 18.72 31.91 -13.61
CA THR A 740 17.93 33.07 -14.00
C THR A 740 17.59 33.93 -12.78
N ALA A 741 17.34 35.22 -12.97
CA ALA A 741 17.00 36.12 -11.88
C ALA A 741 15.65 35.78 -11.21
N ALA A 742 14.71 35.16 -11.96
CA ALA A 742 13.38 34.80 -11.50
C ALA A 742 13.36 33.54 -10.60
N GLU A 743 14.36 32.67 -10.75
CA GLU A 743 14.43 31.36 -10.06
C GLU A 743 15.36 31.37 -8.84
N VAL A 744 15.97 32.52 -8.50
CA VAL A 744 16.85 32.67 -7.34
C VAL A 744 16.15 32.18 -6.08
N PHE A 745 16.79 31.24 -5.38
CA PHE A 745 16.30 30.79 -4.08
C PHE A 745 16.54 31.90 -3.06
N ARG A 746 15.48 32.37 -2.40
CA ARG A 746 15.56 33.41 -1.38
C ARG A 746 14.79 33.04 -0.14
N VAL A 747 15.39 33.34 1.02
CA VAL A 747 14.72 33.39 2.31
C VAL A 747 14.60 34.86 2.65
N LYS A 748 13.41 35.45 2.47
CA LYS A 748 13.24 36.91 2.65
C LYS A 748 13.47 37.32 4.10
N ASN A 749 13.04 36.50 5.04
CA ASN A 749 13.16 36.79 6.46
C ASN A 749 13.84 35.61 7.16
N ILE A 750 15.04 35.86 7.67
CA ILE A 750 15.63 35.00 8.71
C ILE A 750 15.21 35.65 10.03
N ASP A 751 14.28 35.02 10.74
CA ASP A 751 13.65 35.60 11.92
C ASP A 751 13.99 34.80 13.18
N PHE A 752 14.18 35.52 14.30
CA PHE A 752 14.20 34.94 15.63
C PHE A 752 12.97 35.39 16.40
N TYR A 753 12.25 34.44 16.98
CA TYR A 753 11.06 34.68 17.79
C TYR A 753 11.42 34.37 19.25
N PRO A 754 11.79 35.38 20.04
CA PRO A 754 12.16 35.17 21.43
C PRO A 754 10.95 34.77 22.27
N SER A 755 11.13 33.85 23.21
CA SER A 755 10.12 33.54 24.22
C SER A 755 10.39 34.29 25.53
N VAL A 756 9.32 34.78 26.16
CA VAL A 756 9.36 35.31 27.53
C VAL A 756 8.32 34.55 28.34
N ASN A 757 8.76 33.82 29.38
CA ASN A 757 7.90 32.97 30.22
C ASN A 757 7.04 31.99 29.41
N GLY A 758 7.60 31.39 28.36
CA GLY A 758 6.90 30.42 27.50
C GLY A 758 5.96 31.04 26.46
N THR A 759 5.85 32.38 26.41
CA THR A 759 5.07 33.08 25.39
C THR A 759 6.00 33.58 24.28
N VAL A 760 5.82 33.05 23.07
CA VAL A 760 6.60 33.44 21.89
C VAL A 760 6.20 34.84 21.43
N GLY A 761 7.17 35.75 21.44
CA GLY A 761 7.03 37.14 21.02
C GLY A 761 7.10 37.34 19.51
N SER A 762 6.95 38.60 19.09
CA SER A 762 7.03 38.99 17.67
C SER A 762 8.42 38.75 17.06
N ALA A 763 8.43 38.47 15.77
CA ALA A 763 9.65 38.24 14.99
C ALA A 763 10.67 39.38 15.15
N GLN A 764 11.92 39.00 15.39
CA GLN A 764 13.11 39.85 15.28
C GLN A 764 13.85 39.44 14.01
N ARG A 765 13.81 40.29 12.97
CA ARG A 765 14.48 39.99 11.70
C ARG A 765 15.99 40.07 11.86
N LEU A 766 16.66 38.95 11.63
CA LEU A 766 18.12 38.82 11.63
C LEU A 766 18.72 39.09 10.25
N GLY A 767 17.99 38.81 9.16
CA GLY A 767 18.50 39.06 7.81
C GLY A 767 17.65 38.51 6.66
N GLU A 768 18.30 38.38 5.51
CA GLU A 768 17.81 37.79 4.25
C GLU A 768 18.92 36.94 3.63
N LEU A 769 18.57 35.82 2.99
CA LEU A 769 19.49 34.96 2.24
C LEU A 769 19.05 34.88 0.78
N ALA A 770 20.00 35.00 -0.15
CA ALA A 770 19.79 34.76 -1.57
C ALA A 770 20.87 33.83 -2.12
N ILE A 771 20.47 32.70 -2.71
CA ILE A 771 21.35 31.74 -3.38
C ILE A 771 21.08 31.85 -4.89
N THR A 772 21.99 32.50 -5.61
CA THR A 772 21.87 32.74 -7.06
C THR A 772 22.28 31.54 -7.90
N GLY A 773 22.89 30.52 -7.29
CA GLY A 773 23.28 29.25 -7.90
C GLY A 773 24.15 28.43 -6.96
N GLY A 774 24.16 27.11 -7.10
CA GLY A 774 25.03 26.22 -6.32
C GLY A 774 24.40 24.87 -6.04
N ARG A 775 25.20 23.94 -5.52
CA ARG A 775 24.76 22.60 -5.11
C ARG A 775 25.05 22.37 -3.64
N LEU A 776 24.06 21.90 -2.90
CA LEU A 776 24.19 21.32 -1.56
C LEU A 776 24.02 19.81 -1.68
N THR A 777 24.98 19.05 -1.15
CA THR A 777 24.89 17.59 -1.06
C THR A 777 24.99 17.17 0.40
N SER A 778 24.16 16.22 0.79
CA SER A 778 24.20 15.55 2.08
C SER A 778 24.17 14.04 1.88
N GLU A 779 24.93 13.31 2.68
CA GLU A 779 24.93 11.86 2.69
C GLU A 779 24.82 11.37 4.14
N MET A 780 23.86 10.47 4.37
CA MET A 780 23.66 9.81 5.64
C MET A 780 23.62 8.30 5.41
N LYS A 781 24.51 7.57 6.09
CA LYS A 781 24.57 6.10 6.03
C LYS A 781 24.26 5.53 7.41
N ILE A 782 23.27 4.64 7.47
CA ILE A 782 22.88 3.93 8.68
C ILE A 782 23.41 2.51 8.57
N THR A 783 24.41 2.20 9.40
CA THR A 783 24.97 0.85 9.55
C THR A 783 24.63 0.34 10.94
N PRO A 784 23.74 -0.65 11.04
CA PRO A 784 23.47 -1.26 12.32
C PRO A 784 24.70 -2.02 12.85
N ARG A 785 24.99 -1.91 14.14
CA ARG A 785 26.10 -2.63 14.79
C ARG A 785 25.55 -3.64 15.79
N ASP A 786 25.99 -4.89 15.67
CA ASP A 786 25.87 -5.90 16.73
C ASP A 786 27.27 -6.10 17.36
N GLY A 787 27.48 -5.62 18.59
CA GLY A 787 28.76 -5.81 19.31
C GLY A 787 28.92 -4.94 20.55
N VAL A 788 29.80 -5.36 21.47
CA VAL A 788 30.19 -4.59 22.68
C VAL A 788 31.14 -3.47 22.25
N PHE A 789 30.81 -2.24 22.64
CA PHE A 789 31.69 -1.07 22.52
C PHE A 789 32.62 -0.96 23.73
#